data_AF-A0A2H6KC06-F1
#
_entry.id   AF-A0A2H6KC06-F1
#
_cell.length_a   1.000
_cell.length_b   1.000
_cell.length_c   1.000
_cell.angle_alpha   90.00
_cell.angle_beta   90.00
_cell.angle_gamma   90.00
#
_symmetry.space_group_name_H-M   'P 1'
#
loop_
_entity.id
_entity.type
_entity.pdbx_description
1 polymer ?
#
loop_
_entity_poly.entity_id
_entity_poly.type
_entity_poly.pdbx_seq_one_letter_code
_entity_poly.pdbx_strand_id
1 'polypeptide(L)'
;MYRLHTAPNQKLKFILSTYCLSFEKSYGTSKVDAERLVMALDPEFLALMLRSSPVIASSALTLIMSLLSNKSTARHLSTLTPHVGVLLSFLVDKGFEIDSTTSALIKQSASSVEVLKARLISDCLSFFHAISTALGLPAFHAINMDAPDLSDVVDDLSKDMFDLVGDDGMPSHPTNVTAVCRLCELVESREFKEAASEVEHIERDLDALAAAHLEDVTAASAEHEECDDDDHCIGALLLTVGKSVLGELSSKQGSTPQEAISINVLSLKSVLELIPSTEFDELFQQCLSSGNFDVMAVLFDLCKSSHSALFGPSVQIRVSQVASTILEQSSHKSGIALASCFLGQMIERHGFVAISSYQGDHGGITQLQKRLYALVSRCEIEIHLTLHDFLRLGSVSTDVNASFRLLEAIIVCIGENESIMPACHELFAVIHRTMTTVFEFFDEISDNNRKKADSLLTCCCRLIGCWMTLEPMHLRSLYLSKLSKILSAISAEDFAWLLPSFDYLDAVDFDGIKALMPSCLAAMSLAWAAVMGGNSTGATDGEERRTLSMCYRLLERMFVESVNDCSAFLALDAADAIPPFTPLKLRGFQETILDQGNVHFSPRIPLDVSMPIPIDPSAIDGSAERVCRVLQFMQYHFLSVLRRFHPKLESPTVRAEDDFLDLGVLQDALENSLKSASVLQADWSPILCEAALATAAVCLLRVNQSHVREWMNGCATLIIMECVAMSFAYANPRTTAEYSAVDESSGLLWHRIALCCTILLQRQPHFVNVFAFVCRKLNLKPLKATNGKLNSLVEAGWLSADCASACEFMCTLVSALR
;
A
#
# COMPACT_ATOMS: atom_id res chain seq x y z
N MET A 1 -33.34 13.22 32.66
CA MET A 1 -32.90 12.19 33.63
C MET A 1 -33.81 12.15 34.85
N TYR A 2 -33.85 13.16 35.73
CA TYR A 2 -34.73 13.11 36.92
C TYR A 2 -36.20 12.77 36.62
N ARG A 3 -36.87 13.55 35.76
CA ARG A 3 -38.27 13.29 35.38
C ARG A 3 -38.50 11.91 34.77
N LEU A 4 -37.47 11.34 34.15
CA LEU A 4 -37.51 10.03 33.49
C LEU A 4 -37.44 8.92 34.54
N HIS A 5 -36.54 9.08 35.51
CA HIS A 5 -36.40 8.15 36.63
C HIS A 5 -37.63 8.15 37.54
N THR A 6 -38.22 9.31 37.82
CA THR A 6 -39.40 9.45 38.68
C THR A 6 -40.73 9.43 37.91
N ALA A 7 -40.76 8.90 36.68
CA ALA A 7 -41.97 8.88 35.88
C ALA A 7 -43.04 7.98 36.54
N PRO A 8 -44.28 8.47 36.76
CA PRO A 8 -45.31 7.72 37.49
C PRO A 8 -45.98 6.63 36.65
N ASN A 9 -45.77 6.64 35.34
CA ASN A 9 -46.27 5.60 34.43
C ASN A 9 -45.39 5.45 33.19
N GLN A 10 -45.52 4.32 32.51
CA GLN A 10 -44.69 3.96 31.35
C GLN A 10 -44.93 4.88 30.14
N LYS A 11 -46.14 5.45 30.01
CA LYS A 11 -46.48 6.40 28.93
C LYS A 11 -45.68 7.70 29.04
N LEU A 12 -45.60 8.28 30.23
CA LEU A 12 -44.78 9.46 30.48
C LEU A 12 -43.29 9.13 30.32
N LYS A 13 -42.87 7.95 30.77
CA LYS A 13 -41.48 7.48 30.61
C LYS A 13 -41.10 7.35 29.13
N PHE A 14 -41.98 6.83 28.28
CA PHE A 14 -41.81 6.79 26.82
C PHE A 14 -41.74 8.17 26.19
N ILE A 15 -42.66 9.09 26.52
CA ILE A 15 -42.62 10.45 25.97
C ILE A 15 -41.30 11.12 26.36
N LEU A 16 -40.88 11.01 27.62
CA LEU A 16 -39.62 11.58 28.11
C LEU A 16 -38.39 10.92 27.49
N SER A 17 -38.42 9.62 27.18
CA SER A 17 -37.31 8.92 26.53
C SER A 17 -37.09 9.43 25.10
N THR A 18 -38.15 9.75 24.35
CA THR A 18 -38.01 10.34 22.99
C THR A 18 -37.30 11.69 22.99
N TYR A 19 -37.47 12.52 24.04
CA TYR A 19 -36.74 13.78 24.18
C TYR A 19 -35.25 13.58 24.46
N CYS A 20 -34.83 12.41 24.96
CA CYS A 20 -33.42 12.13 25.24
C CYS A 20 -32.58 12.16 23.96
N LEU A 21 -33.13 11.77 22.81
CA LEU A 21 -32.44 11.87 21.51
C LEU A 21 -32.02 13.31 21.16
N SER A 22 -32.77 14.33 21.62
CA SER A 22 -32.41 15.74 21.39
C SER A 22 -31.16 16.19 22.16
N PHE A 23 -30.73 15.41 23.16
CA PHE A 23 -29.59 15.72 24.02
C PHE A 23 -28.39 14.79 23.81
N GLU A 24 -28.37 14.02 22.71
CA GLU A 24 -27.33 13.03 22.39
C GLU A 24 -25.90 13.56 22.51
N LYS A 25 -25.63 14.75 22.01
CA LYS A 25 -24.30 15.39 22.10
C LYS A 25 -23.85 15.61 23.55
N SER A 26 -24.79 15.82 24.47
CA SER A 26 -24.50 16.11 25.89
C SER A 26 -24.06 14.87 26.63
N TYR A 27 -24.80 13.76 26.54
CA TYR A 27 -24.42 12.52 27.25
C TYR A 27 -23.43 11.67 26.45
N GLY A 28 -23.38 11.79 25.12
CA GLY A 28 -22.38 11.07 24.30
C GLY A 28 -20.93 11.50 24.61
N THR A 29 -20.72 12.71 25.13
CA THR A 29 -19.40 13.21 25.54
C THR A 29 -19.06 12.94 27.00
N SER A 30 -20.06 12.60 27.83
CA SER A 30 -19.93 12.45 29.28
C SER A 30 -20.30 11.03 29.69
N LYS A 31 -19.30 10.23 30.08
CA LYS A 31 -19.49 8.82 30.50
C LYS A 31 -20.50 8.70 31.65
N VAL A 32 -20.38 9.61 32.62
CA VAL A 32 -21.23 9.65 33.83
C VAL A 32 -22.68 9.94 33.45
N ASP A 33 -22.92 10.88 32.55
CA ASP A 33 -24.28 11.23 32.12
C ASP A 33 -24.93 10.09 31.31
N ALA A 34 -24.15 9.36 30.51
CA ALA A 34 -24.64 8.19 29.79
C ALA A 34 -25.04 7.06 30.75
N GLU A 35 -24.21 6.77 31.77
CA GLU A 35 -24.51 5.77 32.81
C GLU A 35 -25.77 6.15 33.61
N ARG A 36 -25.86 7.40 34.07
CA ARG A 36 -27.04 7.94 34.76
C ARG A 36 -28.30 7.85 33.90
N LEU A 37 -28.19 8.10 32.60
CA LEU A 37 -29.32 8.03 31.69
C LEU A 37 -29.79 6.59 31.46
N VAL A 38 -28.88 5.62 31.33
CA VAL A 38 -29.22 4.19 31.26
C VAL A 38 -29.97 3.76 32.52
N MET A 39 -29.48 4.13 33.71
CA MET A 39 -30.16 3.81 34.97
C MET A 39 -31.51 4.52 35.13
N ALA A 40 -31.62 5.77 34.69
CA ALA A 40 -32.89 6.50 34.71
C ALA A 40 -33.93 5.92 33.73
N LEU A 41 -33.48 5.37 32.61
CA LEU A 41 -34.32 4.67 31.64
C LEU A 41 -34.78 3.32 32.17
N ASP A 42 -33.94 2.63 32.95
CA ASP A 42 -34.15 1.27 33.44
C ASP A 42 -34.12 0.22 32.31
N PRO A 43 -33.20 -0.77 32.35
CA PRO A 43 -33.16 -1.85 31.36
C PRO A 43 -34.50 -2.59 31.20
N GLU A 44 -35.29 -2.77 32.26
CA GLU A 44 -36.59 -3.45 32.16
C GLU A 44 -37.58 -2.66 31.28
N PHE A 45 -37.57 -1.33 31.38
CA PHE A 45 -38.38 -0.48 30.52
C PHE A 45 -37.93 -0.53 29.05
N LEU A 46 -36.61 -0.57 28.81
CA LEU A 46 -36.08 -0.73 27.46
C LEU A 46 -36.45 -2.09 26.86
N ALA A 47 -36.42 -3.16 27.67
CA ALA A 47 -36.90 -4.50 27.27
C ALA A 47 -38.39 -4.49 26.93
N LEU A 48 -39.23 -3.79 27.71
CA LEU A 48 -40.66 -3.61 27.42
C LEU A 48 -40.89 -2.89 26.09
N MET A 49 -40.11 -1.84 25.81
CA MET A 49 -40.20 -1.13 24.52
C MET A 49 -39.84 -2.06 23.34
N LEU A 50 -38.80 -2.88 23.47
CA LEU A 50 -38.39 -3.84 22.43
C LEU A 50 -39.45 -4.93 22.16
N ARG A 51 -40.26 -5.31 23.16
CA ARG A 51 -41.31 -6.34 23.06
C ARG A 51 -42.67 -5.82 22.59
N SER A 52 -42.83 -4.51 22.41
CA SER A 52 -44.13 -3.88 22.15
C SER A 52 -44.55 -3.92 20.66
N SER A 53 -44.34 -2.84 19.89
CA SER A 53 -44.57 -2.81 18.44
C SER A 53 -43.27 -2.56 17.67
N PRO A 54 -43.16 -2.97 16.38
CA PRO A 54 -41.94 -2.76 15.59
C PRO A 54 -41.47 -1.31 15.52
N VAL A 55 -42.38 -0.32 15.51
CA VAL A 55 -41.99 1.11 15.51
C VAL A 55 -41.47 1.56 16.87
N ILE A 56 -42.06 1.09 17.96
CA ILE A 56 -41.58 1.39 19.31
C ILE A 56 -40.22 0.70 19.53
N ALA A 57 -40.06 -0.54 19.05
CA ALA A 57 -38.80 -1.26 19.08
C ALA A 57 -37.70 -0.53 18.26
N SER A 58 -38.02 0.00 17.08
CA SER A 58 -37.07 0.85 16.31
C SER A 58 -36.63 2.09 17.10
N SER A 59 -37.57 2.75 17.78
CA SER A 59 -37.26 3.90 18.64
C SER A 59 -36.40 3.50 19.85
N ALA A 60 -36.68 2.34 20.44
CA ALA A 60 -35.91 1.77 21.53
C ALA A 60 -34.47 1.47 21.09
N LEU A 61 -34.29 0.78 19.96
CA LEU A 61 -32.97 0.46 19.40
C LEU A 61 -32.18 1.73 19.09
N THR A 62 -32.81 2.76 18.51
CA THR A 62 -32.16 4.06 18.26
C THR A 62 -31.64 4.68 19.56
N LEU A 63 -32.46 4.67 20.62
CA LEU A 63 -32.08 5.18 21.93
C LEU A 63 -30.96 4.34 22.55
N ILE A 64 -31.08 3.01 22.54
CA ILE A 64 -30.07 2.09 23.07
C ILE A 64 -28.72 2.30 22.37
N MET A 65 -28.73 2.40 21.03
CA MET A 65 -27.51 2.64 20.24
C MET A 65 -26.83 3.96 20.61
N SER A 66 -27.60 5.02 20.87
CA SER A 66 -27.04 6.32 21.31
C SER A 66 -26.38 6.26 22.70
N LEU A 67 -26.76 5.28 23.53
CA LEU A 67 -26.23 5.09 24.90
C LEU A 67 -25.00 4.17 24.95
N LEU A 68 -24.74 3.40 23.89
CA LEU A 68 -23.58 2.52 23.74
C LEU A 68 -22.30 3.29 23.40
N SER A 69 -21.91 4.22 24.27
CA SER A 69 -20.74 5.09 24.07
C SER A 69 -19.44 4.54 24.68
N ASN A 70 -19.51 3.62 25.64
CA ASN A 70 -18.34 3.14 26.38
C ASN A 70 -18.52 1.72 26.94
N LYS A 71 -17.46 1.17 27.53
CA LYS A 71 -17.44 -0.21 28.05
C LYS A 71 -18.37 -0.43 29.26
N SER A 72 -18.60 0.58 30.10
CA SER A 72 -19.51 0.46 31.25
C SER A 72 -20.97 0.46 30.82
N THR A 73 -21.38 1.38 29.93
CA THR A 73 -22.74 1.39 29.38
C THR A 73 -23.02 0.14 28.54
N ALA A 74 -22.03 -0.37 27.80
CA ALA A 74 -22.15 -1.65 27.11
C ALA A 74 -22.37 -2.83 28.07
N ARG A 75 -21.73 -2.85 29.24
CA ARG A 75 -22.03 -3.87 30.27
C ARG A 75 -23.45 -3.75 30.79
N HIS A 76 -23.91 -2.55 31.13
CA HIS A 76 -25.30 -2.35 31.57
C HIS A 76 -26.32 -2.82 30.53
N LEU A 77 -26.11 -2.46 29.26
CA LEU A 77 -27.04 -2.76 28.18
C LEU A 77 -26.91 -4.20 27.65
N SER A 78 -25.85 -4.94 28.02
CA SER A 78 -25.69 -6.35 27.64
C SER A 78 -26.82 -7.25 28.17
N THR A 79 -27.50 -6.86 29.25
CA THR A 79 -28.70 -7.54 29.77
C THR A 79 -29.89 -7.49 28.80
N LEU A 80 -29.89 -6.58 27.82
CA LEU A 80 -30.92 -6.50 26.79
C LEU A 80 -30.68 -7.44 25.61
N THR A 81 -29.51 -8.08 25.53
CA THR A 81 -29.15 -8.99 24.42
C THR A 81 -30.18 -10.10 24.19
N PRO A 82 -30.73 -10.78 25.23
CA PRO A 82 -31.78 -11.78 25.05
C PRO A 82 -33.04 -11.19 24.41
N HIS A 83 -33.46 -10.00 24.84
CA HIS A 83 -34.66 -9.34 24.32
C HIS A 83 -34.49 -8.88 22.87
N VAL A 84 -33.31 -8.36 22.51
CA VAL A 84 -32.97 -8.04 21.12
C VAL A 84 -32.91 -9.32 20.27
N GLY A 85 -32.41 -10.42 20.84
CA GLY A 85 -32.41 -11.74 20.21
C GLY A 85 -33.80 -12.27 19.88
N VAL A 86 -34.73 -12.18 20.83
CA VAL A 86 -36.14 -12.55 20.62
C VAL A 86 -36.79 -11.70 19.54
N LEU A 87 -36.58 -10.38 19.57
CA LEU A 87 -37.08 -9.47 18.52
C LEU A 87 -36.51 -9.87 17.14
N LEU A 88 -35.21 -10.14 17.07
CA LEU A 88 -34.55 -10.53 15.83
C LEU A 88 -35.07 -11.87 15.29
N SER A 89 -35.32 -12.85 16.17
CA SER A 89 -35.95 -14.13 15.82
C SER A 89 -37.35 -13.91 15.23
N PHE A 90 -38.16 -13.06 15.87
CA PHE A 90 -39.51 -12.71 15.40
C PHE A 90 -39.49 -12.03 14.02
N LEU A 91 -38.51 -11.16 13.78
CA LEU A 91 -38.36 -10.48 12.48
C LEU A 91 -38.01 -11.47 11.35
N VAL A 92 -37.25 -12.52 11.64
CA VAL A 92 -36.79 -13.49 10.64
C VAL A 92 -37.87 -14.55 10.32
N ASP A 93 -38.85 -14.72 11.19
CA ASP A 93 -39.91 -15.70 11.01
C ASP A 93 -40.79 -15.44 9.78
N LYS A 94 -41.21 -16.53 9.12
CA LYS A 94 -41.98 -16.48 7.86
C LYS A 94 -43.39 -15.88 7.99
N GLY A 95 -43.83 -15.59 9.21
CA GLY A 95 -45.16 -15.05 9.55
C GLY A 95 -45.14 -13.64 10.11
N PHE A 96 -44.14 -12.81 9.79
CA PHE A 96 -44.07 -11.43 10.26
C PHE A 96 -45.33 -10.63 9.88
N GLU A 97 -46.21 -10.43 10.87
CA GLU A 97 -47.39 -9.59 10.78
C GLU A 97 -47.15 -8.26 11.50
N ILE A 98 -47.59 -7.19 10.87
CA ILE A 98 -47.45 -5.83 11.41
C ILE A 98 -48.74 -5.43 12.12
N ASP A 99 -48.61 -4.83 13.29
CA ASP A 99 -49.73 -4.28 14.04
C ASP A 99 -50.38 -3.06 13.32
N SER A 100 -51.63 -2.75 13.69
CA SER A 100 -52.41 -1.68 13.06
C SER A 100 -51.72 -0.31 13.13
N THR A 101 -51.01 -0.01 14.22
CA THR A 101 -50.31 1.24 14.44
C THR A 101 -49.11 1.37 13.51
N THR A 102 -48.26 0.35 13.43
CA THR A 102 -47.13 0.33 12.50
C THR A 102 -47.60 0.41 11.05
N SER A 103 -48.70 -0.28 10.70
CA SER A 103 -49.32 -0.18 9.36
C SER A 103 -49.76 1.25 9.02
N ALA A 104 -50.35 1.98 9.97
CA ALA A 104 -50.79 3.36 9.77
C ALA A 104 -49.60 4.32 9.55
N LEU A 105 -48.52 4.14 10.31
CA LEU A 105 -47.31 4.98 10.20
C LEU A 105 -46.51 4.72 8.92
N ILE A 106 -46.43 3.47 8.46
CA ILE A 106 -45.81 3.14 7.17
C ILE A 106 -46.57 3.82 6.02
N LYS A 107 -47.91 3.80 6.05
CA LYS A 107 -48.76 4.48 5.06
C LYS A 107 -48.54 6.00 5.03
N GLN A 108 -48.30 6.63 6.18
CA GLN A 108 -48.04 8.07 6.27
C GLN A 108 -46.61 8.45 5.85
N SER A 109 -45.63 7.58 6.07
CA SER A 109 -44.21 7.83 5.75
C SER A 109 -43.82 7.45 4.32
N ALA A 110 -44.74 6.89 3.52
CA ALA A 110 -44.48 6.34 2.19
C ALA A 110 -43.34 5.32 2.14
N SER A 111 -43.07 4.64 3.26
CA SER A 111 -42.08 3.56 3.37
C SER A 111 -42.72 2.21 3.04
N SER A 112 -41.91 1.16 2.93
CA SER A 112 -42.36 -0.21 2.71
C SER A 112 -42.11 -1.07 3.93
N VAL A 113 -42.90 -2.13 4.06
CA VAL A 113 -42.77 -3.12 5.14
C VAL A 113 -41.39 -3.80 5.09
N GLU A 114 -40.92 -4.09 3.89
CA GLU A 114 -39.64 -4.73 3.61
C GLU A 114 -38.47 -3.84 4.05
N VAL A 115 -38.54 -2.52 3.81
CA VAL A 115 -37.51 -1.57 4.27
C VAL A 115 -37.50 -1.45 5.79
N LEU A 116 -38.66 -1.40 6.45
CA LEU A 116 -38.73 -1.36 7.91
C LEU A 116 -38.14 -2.63 8.53
N LYS A 117 -38.51 -3.79 7.99
CA LYS A 117 -37.99 -5.09 8.42
C LYS A 117 -36.47 -5.16 8.27
N ALA A 118 -35.94 -4.80 7.10
CA ALA A 118 -34.50 -4.79 6.85
C ALA A 118 -33.77 -3.83 7.81
N ARG A 119 -34.33 -2.64 8.06
CA ARG A 119 -33.77 -1.67 9.01
C ARG A 119 -33.75 -2.20 10.45
N LEU A 120 -34.86 -2.78 10.93
CA LEU A 120 -34.92 -3.37 12.27
C LEU A 120 -33.91 -4.50 12.46
N ILE A 121 -33.76 -5.38 11.46
CA ILE A 121 -32.73 -6.43 11.47
C ILE A 121 -31.34 -5.79 11.55
N SER A 122 -31.06 -4.80 10.71
CA SER A 122 -29.79 -4.08 10.71
C SER A 122 -29.51 -3.38 12.05
N ASP A 123 -30.51 -2.77 12.69
CA ASP A 123 -30.39 -2.08 13.96
C ASP A 123 -30.10 -3.07 15.11
N CYS A 124 -30.78 -4.24 15.11
CA CYS A 124 -30.50 -5.32 16.07
C CYS A 124 -29.06 -5.85 15.92
N LEU A 125 -28.61 -6.06 14.68
CA LEU A 125 -27.24 -6.50 14.41
C LEU A 125 -26.20 -5.42 14.75
N SER A 126 -26.53 -4.15 14.55
CA SER A 126 -25.68 -3.02 14.94
C SER A 126 -25.52 -2.94 16.46
N PHE A 127 -26.59 -3.24 17.21
CA PHE A 127 -26.53 -3.39 18.66
C PHE A 127 -25.57 -4.51 19.06
N PHE A 128 -25.70 -5.71 18.49
CA PHE A 128 -24.78 -6.82 18.76
C PHE A 128 -23.34 -6.47 18.39
N HIS A 129 -23.11 -5.78 17.27
CA HIS A 129 -21.78 -5.34 16.85
C HIS A 129 -21.17 -4.32 17.82
N ALA A 130 -21.95 -3.38 18.33
CA ALA A 130 -21.51 -2.40 19.31
C ALA A 130 -21.15 -3.05 20.66
N ILE A 131 -21.96 -4.00 21.13
CA ILE A 131 -21.68 -4.80 22.34
C ILE A 131 -20.40 -5.61 22.16
N SER A 132 -20.28 -6.34 21.05
CA SER A 132 -19.10 -7.16 20.73
C SER A 132 -17.83 -6.31 20.63
N THR A 133 -17.90 -5.11 20.04
CA THR A 133 -16.77 -4.18 19.95
C THR A 133 -16.34 -3.65 21.33
N ALA A 134 -17.29 -3.34 22.21
CA ALA A 134 -17.02 -2.78 23.53
C ALA A 134 -16.54 -3.82 24.56
N LEU A 135 -17.09 -5.04 24.51
CA LEU A 135 -16.83 -6.10 25.48
C LEU A 135 -15.83 -7.16 24.98
N GLY A 136 -15.72 -7.33 23.66
CA GLY A 136 -14.96 -8.38 22.99
C GLY A 136 -15.85 -9.54 22.54
N LEU A 137 -15.54 -10.13 21.38
CA LEU A 137 -16.28 -11.27 20.81
C LEU A 137 -16.46 -12.42 21.84
N PRO A 138 -15.43 -12.92 22.53
CA PRO A 138 -15.62 -14.06 23.44
C PRO A 138 -16.66 -13.80 24.54
N ALA A 139 -16.68 -12.58 25.09
CA ALA A 139 -17.64 -12.19 26.12
C ALA A 139 -19.06 -12.04 25.57
N PHE A 140 -19.21 -11.59 24.32
CA PHE A 140 -20.51 -11.50 23.65
C PHE A 140 -21.13 -12.88 23.41
N HIS A 141 -20.32 -13.87 23.02
CA HIS A 141 -20.80 -15.23 22.76
C HIS A 141 -21.17 -16.00 24.04
N ALA A 142 -20.68 -15.55 25.20
CA ALA A 142 -20.98 -16.14 26.50
C ALA A 142 -22.28 -15.61 27.13
N ILE A 143 -22.97 -14.65 26.49
CA ILE A 143 -24.22 -14.09 27.02
C ILE A 143 -25.34 -15.13 26.88
N ASN A 144 -26.00 -15.47 27.99
CA ASN A 144 -27.18 -16.34 27.97
C ASN A 144 -28.32 -15.65 27.20
N MET A 145 -28.94 -16.34 26.25
CA MET A 145 -30.06 -15.86 25.44
C MET A 145 -31.44 -16.15 26.06
N ASP A 146 -31.50 -16.80 27.21
CA ASP A 146 -32.74 -16.96 27.97
C ASP A 146 -33.24 -15.59 28.41
N ALA A 147 -34.34 -15.13 27.79
CA ALA A 147 -34.99 -13.92 28.23
C ALA A 147 -35.67 -14.19 29.58
N PRO A 148 -35.32 -13.47 30.67
CA PRO A 148 -36.01 -13.64 31.93
C PRO A 148 -37.50 -13.34 31.75
N ASP A 149 -38.34 -14.21 32.34
CA ASP A 149 -39.79 -13.98 32.38
C ASP A 149 -40.05 -12.70 33.18
N LEU A 150 -40.37 -11.62 32.46
CA LEU A 150 -40.99 -10.43 33.04
C LEU A 150 -42.40 -10.85 33.50
N SER A 151 -42.48 -11.43 34.70
CA SER A 151 -43.72 -11.88 35.29
C SER A 151 -44.62 -10.68 35.58
N ASP A 152 -45.79 -10.71 34.95
CA ASP A 152 -46.94 -9.83 35.14
C ASP A 152 -46.80 -8.38 34.61
N VAL A 153 -47.82 -8.00 33.84
CA VAL A 153 -48.14 -6.65 33.34
C VAL A 153 -47.48 -6.25 32.01
N VAL A 154 -47.96 -6.82 30.90
CA VAL A 154 -47.94 -6.14 29.61
C VAL A 154 -49.28 -6.36 28.91
N ASP A 155 -50.31 -5.63 29.35
CA ASP A 155 -51.27 -5.16 28.37
C ASP A 155 -50.47 -4.25 27.41
N ASP A 156 -50.45 -4.61 26.13
CA ASP A 156 -49.72 -3.96 25.04
C ASP A 156 -49.47 -2.46 25.30
N LEU A 157 -48.22 -2.06 25.54
CA LEU A 157 -47.84 -0.64 25.62
C LEU A 157 -48.32 0.12 24.36
N SER A 158 -48.42 -0.57 23.23
CA SER A 158 -49.00 -0.06 21.99
C SER A 158 -50.52 0.19 22.09
N LYS A 159 -51.31 -0.65 22.77
CA LYS A 159 -52.74 -0.38 23.01
C LYS A 159 -52.93 0.82 23.95
N ASP A 160 -52.20 0.85 25.06
CA ASP A 160 -52.26 1.95 26.05
C ASP A 160 -51.75 3.31 25.52
N MET A 161 -50.80 3.27 24.57
CA MET A 161 -50.27 4.46 23.93
C MET A 161 -51.19 5.01 22.83
N PHE A 162 -51.92 4.14 22.10
CA PHE A 162 -52.67 4.49 20.90
C PHE A 162 -54.21 4.46 21.03
N ASP A 163 -54.76 4.21 22.22
CA ASP A 163 -56.18 4.48 22.59
C ASP A 163 -56.66 5.94 22.38
N LEU A 164 -55.82 6.81 21.81
CA LEU A 164 -56.15 8.16 21.35
C LEU A 164 -56.71 8.22 19.93
N VAL A 165 -56.65 7.13 19.15
CA VAL A 165 -57.31 7.06 17.82
C VAL A 165 -58.64 6.33 17.98
N GLY A 166 -59.57 6.95 18.69
CA GLY A 166 -60.97 6.51 18.67
C GLY A 166 -61.54 6.64 17.25
N ASP A 167 -62.36 5.67 16.86
CA ASP A 167 -63.03 5.56 15.55
C ASP A 167 -64.00 6.70 15.21
N ASP A 168 -64.17 7.67 16.12
CA ASP A 168 -64.92 8.89 15.88
C ASP A 168 -63.95 10.03 15.64
N GLY A 169 -63.92 10.55 14.41
CA GLY A 169 -63.05 11.63 13.91
C GLY A 169 -63.22 13.00 14.58
N MET A 170 -63.22 13.05 15.90
CA MET A 170 -63.14 14.23 16.74
C MET A 170 -61.91 14.09 17.64
N PRO A 171 -61.03 15.10 17.71
CA PRO A 171 -59.91 15.09 18.64
C PRO A 171 -60.50 15.16 20.06
N SER A 172 -60.60 14.02 20.72
CA SER A 172 -60.87 13.98 22.15
C SER A 172 -59.71 14.70 22.84
N HIS A 173 -60.09 15.58 23.77
CA HIS A 173 -59.27 16.64 24.36
C HIS A 173 -57.80 16.27 24.55
N PRO A 174 -56.84 17.19 24.24
CA PRO A 174 -55.48 17.01 24.68
C PRO A 174 -55.56 16.94 26.20
N THR A 175 -55.29 15.77 26.78
CA THR A 175 -54.88 15.70 28.18
C THR A 175 -53.65 16.57 28.26
N ASN A 176 -53.86 17.82 28.68
CA ASN A 176 -52.81 18.73 29.13
C ASN A 176 -52.12 18.02 30.30
N VAL A 177 -51.16 17.15 29.99
CA VAL A 177 -50.14 16.69 30.93
C VAL A 177 -49.15 17.84 31.05
N THR A 178 -49.62 18.99 31.54
CA THR A 178 -48.76 19.95 32.21
C THR A 178 -48.51 19.38 33.61
N ALA A 179 -47.76 18.27 33.68
CA ALA A 179 -47.00 17.96 34.88
C ALA A 179 -45.88 19.01 34.90
N VAL A 180 -46.21 20.20 35.42
CA VAL A 180 -45.21 21.23 35.66
C VAL A 180 -44.22 20.62 36.61
N CYS A 181 -43.01 20.40 36.12
CA CYS A 181 -41.96 19.88 36.96
C CYS A 181 -41.68 20.91 38.01
N ARG A 182 -41.86 20.51 39.27
CA ARG A 182 -41.51 21.34 40.41
C ARG A 182 -40.10 21.88 40.28
N LEU A 183 -39.15 21.10 39.74
CA LEU A 183 -37.80 21.58 39.44
C LEU A 183 -37.74 22.72 38.38
N CYS A 184 -38.59 22.71 37.35
CA CYS A 184 -38.65 23.78 36.35
C CYS A 184 -39.38 25.01 36.89
N GLU A 185 -40.42 24.83 37.69
CA GLU A 185 -41.07 25.89 38.49
C GLU A 185 -40.10 26.50 39.52
N LEU A 186 -39.23 25.69 40.12
CA LEU A 186 -38.20 26.10 41.09
C LEU A 186 -37.01 26.80 40.42
N VAL A 187 -36.61 26.36 39.21
CA VAL A 187 -35.62 27.04 38.37
C VAL A 187 -36.16 28.38 37.86
N GLU A 188 -37.44 28.44 37.48
CA GLU A 188 -38.13 29.69 37.12
C GLU A 188 -38.31 30.63 38.33
N SER A 189 -38.52 30.10 39.54
CA SER A 189 -38.67 30.87 40.78
C SER A 189 -37.36 31.18 41.53
N ARG A 190 -36.20 30.77 41.00
CA ARG A 190 -34.84 31.03 41.52
C ARG A 190 -34.54 30.49 42.94
N GLU A 191 -35.23 29.45 43.40
CA GLU A 191 -34.94 28.78 44.68
C GLU A 191 -33.82 27.73 44.51
N PHE A 192 -32.60 28.17 44.18
CA PHE A 192 -31.53 27.31 43.67
C PHE A 192 -30.83 26.40 44.68
N LYS A 193 -30.98 26.57 46.00
CA LYS A 193 -30.19 25.79 46.98
C LYS A 193 -30.79 24.42 47.33
N GLU A 194 -32.10 24.35 47.57
CA GLU A 194 -32.77 23.10 47.91
C GLU A 194 -32.85 22.19 46.67
N ALA A 195 -33.16 22.76 45.51
CA ALA A 195 -33.18 22.02 44.25
C ALA A 195 -31.80 21.51 43.83
N ALA A 196 -30.72 22.28 44.03
CA ALA A 196 -29.37 21.80 43.75
C ALA A 196 -28.98 20.64 44.69
N SER A 197 -29.37 20.71 45.96
CA SER A 197 -29.13 19.63 46.93
C SER A 197 -29.93 18.36 46.61
N GLU A 198 -31.19 18.49 46.16
CA GLU A 198 -31.98 17.34 45.72
C GLU A 198 -31.40 16.71 44.47
N VAL A 199 -31.03 17.52 43.45
CA VAL A 199 -30.39 17.03 42.23
C VAL A 199 -29.07 16.32 42.55
N GLU A 200 -28.25 16.89 43.42
CA GLU A 200 -26.98 16.26 43.83
C GLU A 200 -27.21 14.95 44.59
N HIS A 201 -28.27 14.85 45.40
CA HIS A 201 -28.61 13.59 46.08
C HIS A 201 -29.05 12.51 45.07
N ILE A 202 -29.91 12.87 44.12
CA ILE A 202 -30.41 11.95 43.09
C ILE A 202 -29.27 11.51 42.16
N GLU A 203 -28.36 12.41 41.81
CA GLU A 203 -27.17 12.08 41.04
C GLU A 203 -26.30 11.06 41.77
N ARG A 204 -26.09 11.21 43.08
CA ARG A 204 -25.39 10.21 43.89
C ARG A 204 -26.13 8.88 43.97
N ASP A 205 -27.45 8.91 44.06
CA ASP A 205 -28.28 7.69 44.10
C ASP A 205 -28.22 6.93 42.77
N LEU A 206 -28.26 7.64 41.64
CA LEU A 206 -28.07 7.06 40.32
C LEU A 206 -26.66 6.50 40.14
N ASP A 207 -25.62 7.21 40.61
CA ASP A 207 -24.24 6.73 40.56
C ASP A 207 -24.06 5.46 41.42
N ALA A 208 -24.70 5.40 42.60
CA ALA A 208 -24.67 4.24 43.47
C ALA A 208 -25.42 3.04 42.86
N LEU A 209 -26.57 3.27 42.23
CA LEU A 209 -27.33 2.24 41.51
C LEU A 209 -26.56 1.72 40.30
N ALA A 210 -25.91 2.61 39.53
CA ALA A 210 -25.06 2.22 38.42
C ALA A 210 -23.89 1.34 38.89
N ALA A 211 -23.22 1.71 39.98
CA ALA A 211 -22.14 0.93 40.56
C ALA A 211 -22.62 -0.46 41.04
N ALA A 212 -23.73 -0.52 41.77
CA ALA A 212 -24.31 -1.77 42.26
C ALA A 212 -24.71 -2.71 41.10
N HIS A 213 -25.38 -2.18 40.08
CA HIS A 213 -25.76 -2.97 38.91
C HIS A 213 -24.53 -3.45 38.11
N LEU A 214 -23.45 -2.67 38.02
CA LEU A 214 -22.20 -3.14 37.40
C LEU A 214 -21.58 -4.29 38.21
N GLU A 215 -21.58 -4.19 39.53
CA GLU A 215 -21.09 -5.25 40.42
C GLU A 215 -21.91 -6.54 40.22
N ASP A 216 -23.24 -6.44 40.21
CA ASP A 216 -24.14 -7.58 39.99
C ASP A 216 -23.93 -8.23 38.61
N VAL A 217 -23.81 -7.43 37.55
CA VAL A 217 -23.53 -7.93 36.19
C VAL A 217 -22.16 -8.61 36.13
N THR A 218 -21.15 -8.06 36.81
CA THR A 218 -19.81 -8.67 36.85
C THR A 218 -19.77 -9.96 37.66
N ALA A 219 -20.56 -10.06 38.73
CA ALA A 219 -20.68 -11.27 39.54
C ALA A 219 -21.41 -12.37 38.75
N ALA A 220 -22.54 -12.05 38.12
CA ALA A 220 -23.30 -12.97 37.28
C ALA A 220 -22.47 -13.51 36.10
N SER A 221 -21.64 -12.66 35.49
CA SER A 221 -20.74 -13.06 34.40
C SER A 221 -19.60 -13.99 34.85
N ALA A 222 -19.20 -13.97 36.12
CA ALA A 222 -18.13 -14.82 36.66
C ALA A 222 -18.64 -16.21 37.11
N GLU A 223 -19.93 -16.34 37.39
CA GLU A 223 -20.57 -17.58 37.85
C GLU A 223 -21.02 -18.50 36.69
N HIS A 224 -20.92 -18.06 35.43
CA HIS A 224 -21.47 -18.75 34.24
C HIS A 224 -20.41 -19.33 33.28
N GLU A 225 -19.17 -19.57 33.72
CA GLU A 225 -18.13 -20.20 32.88
C GLU A 225 -18.34 -21.71 32.58
N GLU A 226 -19.39 -22.33 33.12
CA GLU A 226 -19.71 -23.76 32.89
C GLU A 226 -21.20 -23.97 32.56
N CYS A 227 -21.61 -23.89 31.28
CA CYS A 227 -22.91 -24.41 30.85
C CYS A 227 -22.86 -24.94 29.41
N ASP A 228 -22.97 -26.27 29.27
CA ASP A 228 -23.07 -27.06 28.03
C ASP A 228 -24.55 -27.33 27.69
N ASP A 229 -25.30 -26.35 27.21
CA ASP A 229 -26.65 -26.60 26.63
C ASP A 229 -26.78 -25.95 25.24
N ASP A 230 -26.86 -26.80 24.20
CA ASP A 230 -26.73 -26.46 22.77
C ASP A 230 -27.95 -25.74 22.15
N ASP A 231 -29.10 -25.67 22.82
CA ASP A 231 -30.37 -25.36 22.14
C ASP A 231 -30.71 -23.85 22.02
N HIS A 232 -30.03 -22.93 22.73
CA HIS A 232 -30.37 -21.49 22.74
C HIS A 232 -29.15 -20.56 22.55
N CYS A 233 -28.14 -21.00 21.81
CA CYS A 233 -26.94 -20.19 21.57
C CYS A 233 -27.19 -19.05 20.55
N ILE A 234 -26.60 -17.87 20.82
CA ILE A 234 -26.61 -16.70 19.91
C ILE A 234 -26.09 -17.04 18.50
N GLY A 235 -25.23 -18.05 18.38
CA GLY A 235 -24.72 -18.59 17.12
C GLY A 235 -25.81 -19.13 16.21
N ALA A 236 -26.73 -19.93 16.75
CA ALA A 236 -27.84 -20.51 15.99
C ALA A 236 -28.81 -19.44 15.47
N LEU A 237 -29.05 -18.40 16.28
CA LEU A 237 -29.84 -17.23 15.88
C LEU A 237 -29.16 -16.48 14.73
N LEU A 238 -27.88 -16.12 14.88
CA LEU A 238 -27.11 -15.41 13.85
C LEU A 238 -27.05 -16.19 12.53
N LEU A 239 -26.88 -17.52 12.61
CA LEU A 239 -26.93 -18.41 11.46
C LEU A 239 -28.30 -18.33 10.75
N THR A 240 -29.39 -18.38 11.50
CA THR A 240 -30.76 -18.31 10.97
C THR A 240 -31.03 -16.95 10.32
N VAL A 241 -30.62 -15.86 10.97
CA VAL A 241 -30.71 -14.49 10.44
C VAL A 241 -29.90 -14.37 9.14
N GLY A 242 -28.65 -14.84 9.14
CA GLY A 242 -27.79 -14.83 7.96
C GLY A 242 -28.40 -15.59 6.79
N LYS A 243 -28.96 -16.78 7.02
CA LYS A 243 -29.66 -17.57 6.00
C LYS A 243 -30.89 -16.85 5.45
N SER A 244 -31.66 -16.18 6.31
CA SER A 244 -32.84 -15.41 5.89
C SER A 244 -32.46 -14.20 5.05
N VAL A 245 -31.51 -13.38 5.51
CA VAL A 245 -31.01 -12.20 4.78
C VAL A 245 -30.42 -12.63 3.43
N LEU A 246 -29.64 -13.71 3.41
CA LEU A 246 -29.11 -14.27 2.16
C LEU A 246 -30.22 -14.77 1.22
N GLY A 247 -31.28 -15.37 1.77
CA GLY A 247 -32.46 -15.78 1.01
C GLY A 247 -33.18 -14.60 0.36
N GLU A 248 -33.34 -13.48 1.09
CA GLU A 248 -33.91 -12.24 0.56
C GLU A 248 -33.04 -11.65 -0.57
N LEU A 249 -31.71 -11.63 -0.40
CA LEU A 249 -30.75 -11.17 -1.42
C LEU A 249 -30.65 -12.09 -2.65
N SER A 250 -30.97 -13.38 -2.50
CA SER A 250 -30.93 -14.37 -3.59
C SER A 250 -32.25 -14.46 -4.37
N SER A 251 -33.33 -13.86 -3.85
CA SER A 251 -34.65 -13.90 -4.48
C SER A 251 -34.67 -13.07 -5.77
N LYS A 252 -34.91 -13.74 -6.91
CA LYS A 252 -34.86 -13.14 -8.27
C LYS A 252 -36.06 -12.24 -8.62
N GLN A 253 -36.84 -11.77 -7.65
CA GLN A 253 -38.03 -10.96 -7.92
C GLN A 253 -37.74 -9.48 -7.67
N GLY A 254 -37.95 -8.65 -8.68
CA GLY A 254 -37.85 -7.18 -8.59
C GLY A 254 -38.93 -6.53 -7.71
N SER A 255 -39.37 -7.22 -6.66
CA SER A 255 -40.35 -6.76 -5.67
C SER A 255 -39.71 -6.14 -4.43
N THR A 256 -38.44 -6.41 -4.14
CA THR A 256 -37.71 -5.81 -3.01
C THR A 256 -37.17 -4.43 -3.38
N PRO A 257 -37.46 -3.38 -2.59
CA PRO A 257 -36.91 -2.05 -2.83
C PRO A 257 -35.38 -2.03 -2.78
N GLN A 258 -34.74 -1.21 -3.63
CA GLN A 258 -33.28 -1.11 -3.68
C GLN A 258 -32.65 -0.66 -2.35
N GLU A 259 -33.36 0.16 -1.57
CA GLU A 259 -32.96 0.53 -0.21
C GLU A 259 -32.89 -0.70 0.71
N ALA A 260 -33.88 -1.59 0.68
CA ALA A 260 -33.89 -2.82 1.47
C ALA A 260 -32.74 -3.76 1.08
N ILE A 261 -32.40 -3.86 -0.22
CA ILE A 261 -31.24 -4.63 -0.69
C ILE A 261 -29.95 -4.08 -0.08
N SER A 262 -29.73 -2.76 -0.13
CA SER A 262 -28.52 -2.17 0.45
C SER A 262 -28.40 -2.38 1.96
N ILE A 263 -29.51 -2.31 2.70
CA ILE A 263 -29.54 -2.58 4.14
C ILE A 263 -29.25 -4.06 4.41
N ASN A 264 -29.87 -4.98 3.67
CA ASN A 264 -29.63 -6.42 3.82
C ASN A 264 -28.18 -6.84 3.53
N VAL A 265 -27.52 -6.18 2.57
CA VAL A 265 -26.08 -6.39 2.31
C VAL A 265 -25.24 -5.99 3.53
N LEU A 266 -25.56 -4.87 4.19
CA LEU A 266 -24.89 -4.45 5.43
C LEU A 266 -25.19 -5.41 6.59
N SER A 267 -26.45 -5.83 6.74
CA SER A 267 -26.85 -6.84 7.73
C SER A 267 -26.07 -8.14 7.57
N LEU A 268 -25.90 -8.62 6.33
CA LEU A 268 -25.12 -9.83 6.06
C LEU A 268 -23.64 -9.67 6.46
N LYS A 269 -23.05 -8.49 6.21
CA LYS A 269 -21.69 -8.17 6.65
C LYS A 269 -21.58 -8.29 8.18
N SER A 270 -22.50 -7.65 8.92
CA SER A 270 -22.52 -7.69 10.38
C SER A 270 -22.68 -9.10 10.94
N VAL A 271 -23.56 -9.92 10.34
CA VAL A 271 -23.73 -11.33 10.75
C VAL A 271 -22.44 -12.11 10.58
N LEU A 272 -21.75 -11.97 9.43
CA LEU A 272 -20.51 -12.71 9.16
C LEU A 272 -19.34 -12.32 10.08
N GLU A 273 -19.35 -11.11 10.65
CA GLU A 273 -18.37 -10.67 11.64
C GLU A 273 -18.69 -11.14 13.06
N LEU A 274 -19.98 -11.36 13.36
CA LEU A 274 -20.49 -11.72 14.68
C LEU A 274 -20.69 -13.22 14.90
N ILE A 275 -20.83 -14.01 13.83
CA ILE A 275 -21.13 -15.44 13.93
C ILE A 275 -19.97 -16.22 14.59
N PRO A 276 -20.23 -17.24 15.43
CA PRO A 276 -19.17 -18.03 16.03
C PRO A 276 -18.46 -18.91 15.00
N SER A 277 -17.26 -19.38 15.33
CA SER A 277 -16.47 -20.23 14.43
C SER A 277 -17.17 -21.54 14.06
N THR A 278 -18.01 -22.07 14.95
CA THR A 278 -18.73 -23.34 14.80
C THR A 278 -19.78 -23.30 13.68
N GLU A 279 -20.49 -22.18 13.53
CA GLU A 279 -21.56 -22.00 12.56
C GLU A 279 -21.13 -21.21 11.31
N PHE A 280 -19.98 -20.54 11.38
CA PHE A 280 -19.43 -19.70 10.29
C PHE A 280 -19.34 -20.46 8.96
N ASP A 281 -18.79 -21.68 8.98
CA ASP A 281 -18.52 -22.44 7.75
C ASP A 281 -19.79 -22.71 6.94
N GLU A 282 -20.92 -22.96 7.60
CA GLU A 282 -22.18 -23.24 6.93
C GLU A 282 -22.71 -22.00 6.20
N LEU A 283 -22.82 -20.87 6.90
CA LEU A 283 -23.27 -19.60 6.31
C LEU A 283 -22.32 -19.15 5.19
N PHE A 284 -21.01 -19.25 5.44
CA PHE A 284 -19.98 -18.89 4.48
C PHE A 284 -20.09 -19.70 3.18
N GLN A 285 -20.32 -21.02 3.25
CA GLN A 285 -20.57 -21.83 2.05
C GLN A 285 -21.79 -21.37 1.27
N GLN A 286 -22.88 -21.04 1.96
CA GLN A 286 -24.08 -20.56 1.29
C GLN A 286 -23.82 -19.22 0.59
N CYS A 287 -23.09 -18.28 1.22
CA CYS A 287 -22.67 -17.02 0.62
C CYS A 287 -21.85 -17.23 -0.66
N LEU A 288 -20.86 -18.13 -0.64
CA LEU A 288 -20.05 -18.46 -1.82
C LEU A 288 -20.89 -19.05 -2.97
N SER A 289 -21.91 -19.84 -2.64
CA SER A 289 -22.79 -20.49 -3.62
C SER A 289 -23.94 -19.61 -4.13
N SER A 290 -24.13 -18.41 -3.55
CA SER A 290 -25.30 -17.55 -3.83
C SER A 290 -25.38 -17.06 -5.28
N GLY A 291 -24.23 -16.96 -5.97
CA GLY A 291 -24.14 -16.37 -7.30
C GLY A 291 -24.49 -14.87 -7.36
N ASN A 292 -24.71 -14.21 -6.21
CA ASN A 292 -24.98 -12.78 -6.13
C ASN A 292 -23.65 -12.02 -5.97
N PHE A 293 -23.39 -11.07 -6.89
CA PHE A 293 -22.17 -10.28 -6.87
C PHE A 293 -22.06 -9.36 -5.65
N ASP A 294 -23.17 -8.81 -5.15
CA ASP A 294 -23.16 -7.92 -3.97
C ASP A 294 -22.72 -8.69 -2.71
N VAL A 295 -23.15 -9.96 -2.59
CA VAL A 295 -22.69 -10.86 -1.52
C VAL A 295 -21.20 -11.12 -1.63
N MET A 296 -20.69 -11.33 -2.85
CA MET A 296 -19.26 -11.53 -3.08
C MET A 296 -18.45 -10.26 -2.79
N ALA A 297 -18.98 -9.08 -3.11
CA ALA A 297 -18.35 -7.81 -2.77
C ALA A 297 -18.21 -7.63 -1.25
N VAL A 298 -19.21 -8.05 -0.45
CA VAL A 298 -19.11 -8.10 1.01
C VAL A 298 -17.98 -9.03 1.45
N LEU A 299 -17.88 -10.23 0.88
CA LEU A 299 -16.80 -11.16 1.20
C LEU A 299 -15.41 -10.60 0.83
N PHE A 300 -15.29 -9.87 -0.29
CA PHE A 300 -14.06 -9.19 -0.67
C PHE A 300 -13.67 -8.11 0.34
N ASP A 301 -14.63 -7.32 0.81
CA ASP A 301 -14.39 -6.31 1.84
C ASP A 301 -13.96 -6.97 3.15
N LEU A 302 -14.71 -7.96 3.64
CA LEU A 302 -14.38 -8.68 4.88
C LEU A 302 -12.99 -9.33 4.85
N CYS A 303 -12.59 -9.93 3.73
CA CYS A 303 -11.24 -10.46 3.57
C CYS A 303 -10.13 -9.40 3.59
N LYS A 304 -10.45 -8.14 3.27
CA LYS A 304 -9.48 -7.02 3.25
C LYS A 304 -9.46 -6.25 4.57
N SER A 305 -10.61 -6.05 5.21
CA SER A 305 -10.81 -5.08 6.29
C SER A 305 -11.21 -5.70 7.63
N SER A 306 -11.64 -6.96 7.68
CA SER A 306 -12.17 -7.53 8.93
C SER A 306 -11.08 -7.73 9.98
N HIS A 307 -11.40 -7.37 11.22
CA HIS A 307 -10.60 -7.66 12.41
C HIS A 307 -10.87 -9.08 12.97
N SER A 308 -11.82 -9.81 12.39
CA SER A 308 -12.15 -11.17 12.82
C SER A 308 -11.08 -12.17 12.40
N ALA A 309 -10.68 -13.04 13.33
CA ALA A 309 -9.78 -14.15 13.06
C ALA A 309 -10.36 -15.18 12.07
N LEU A 310 -11.68 -15.16 11.84
CA LEU A 310 -12.37 -16.06 10.92
C LEU A 310 -11.97 -15.83 9.46
N PHE A 311 -11.67 -14.58 9.07
CA PHE A 311 -11.26 -14.22 7.70
C PHE A 311 -9.74 -14.39 7.47
N GLY A 312 -9.18 -15.46 8.02
CA GLY A 312 -7.78 -15.85 7.85
C GLY A 312 -7.44 -16.36 6.43
N PRO A 313 -6.18 -16.81 6.21
CA PRO A 313 -5.69 -17.20 4.89
C PRO A 313 -6.53 -18.26 4.16
N SER A 314 -7.06 -19.26 4.89
CA SER A 314 -7.88 -20.34 4.30
C SER A 314 -9.18 -19.81 3.69
N VAL A 315 -9.85 -18.89 4.38
CA VAL A 315 -11.08 -18.24 3.91
C VAL A 315 -10.77 -17.32 2.73
N GLN A 316 -9.72 -16.51 2.83
CA GLN A 316 -9.27 -15.63 1.74
C GLN A 316 -8.99 -16.42 0.45
N ILE A 317 -8.32 -17.57 0.54
CA ILE A 317 -8.07 -18.45 -0.60
C ILE A 317 -9.38 -18.99 -1.20
N ARG A 318 -10.33 -19.45 -0.37
CA ARG A 318 -11.63 -19.95 -0.86
C ARG A 318 -12.43 -18.87 -1.58
N VAL A 319 -12.48 -17.65 -1.02
CA VAL A 319 -13.12 -16.50 -1.67
C VAL A 319 -12.44 -16.17 -3.00
N SER A 320 -11.10 -16.23 -3.05
CA SER A 320 -10.31 -15.98 -4.27
C SER A 320 -10.61 -16.99 -5.39
N GLN A 321 -10.75 -18.27 -5.06
CA GLN A 321 -11.09 -19.30 -6.05
C GLN A 321 -12.50 -19.12 -6.64
N VAL A 322 -13.45 -18.61 -5.84
CA VAL A 322 -14.78 -18.26 -6.34
C VAL A 322 -14.73 -16.97 -7.15
N ALA A 323 -13.97 -15.96 -6.70
CA ALA A 323 -13.76 -14.72 -7.43
C ALA A 323 -13.18 -14.95 -8.83
N SER A 324 -12.22 -15.86 -8.98
CA SER A 324 -11.66 -16.22 -10.30
C SER A 324 -12.72 -16.81 -11.22
N THR A 325 -13.59 -17.67 -10.68
CA THR A 325 -14.69 -18.29 -11.45
C THR A 325 -15.74 -17.27 -11.88
N ILE A 326 -16.05 -16.29 -11.01
CA ILE A 326 -16.98 -15.20 -11.33
C ILE A 326 -16.40 -14.28 -12.41
N LEU A 327 -15.09 -13.99 -12.35
CA LEU A 327 -14.44 -13.12 -13.32
C LEU A 327 -14.53 -13.68 -14.75
N GLU A 328 -14.47 -15.01 -14.90
CA GLU A 328 -14.64 -15.70 -16.17
C GLU A 328 -16.07 -15.56 -16.74
N GLN A 329 -17.09 -15.44 -15.88
CA GLN A 329 -18.50 -15.48 -16.27
C GLN A 329 -19.18 -14.11 -16.29
N SER A 330 -18.61 -13.11 -15.61
CA SER A 330 -19.23 -11.80 -15.43
C SER A 330 -19.06 -10.88 -16.65
N SER A 331 -20.17 -10.26 -17.05
CA SER A 331 -20.22 -9.19 -18.05
C SER A 331 -20.30 -7.78 -17.44
N HIS A 332 -20.44 -7.66 -16.12
CA HIS A 332 -20.62 -6.38 -15.43
C HIS A 332 -19.27 -5.70 -15.13
N LYS A 333 -18.98 -4.58 -15.81
CA LYS A 333 -17.70 -3.83 -15.71
C LYS A 333 -17.26 -3.53 -14.26
N SER A 334 -18.18 -3.05 -13.40
CA SER A 334 -17.86 -2.74 -12.00
C SER A 334 -17.45 -3.99 -11.21
N GLY A 335 -18.14 -5.11 -11.44
CA GLY A 335 -17.84 -6.34 -10.75
C GLY A 335 -16.51 -6.98 -11.19
N ILE A 336 -16.18 -6.84 -12.47
CA ILE A 336 -14.89 -7.27 -13.03
C ILE A 336 -13.74 -6.50 -12.38
N ALA A 337 -13.87 -5.17 -12.24
CA ALA A 337 -12.84 -4.35 -11.60
C ALA A 337 -12.62 -4.73 -10.13
N LEU A 338 -13.71 -4.88 -9.36
CA LEU A 338 -13.64 -5.28 -7.95
C LEU A 338 -13.01 -6.67 -7.77
N ALA A 339 -13.45 -7.66 -8.55
CA ALA A 339 -12.90 -9.01 -8.51
C ALA A 339 -11.43 -9.05 -8.96
N SER A 340 -11.04 -8.29 -10.00
CA SER A 340 -9.66 -8.22 -10.46
C SER A 340 -8.74 -7.58 -9.40
N CYS A 341 -9.19 -6.50 -8.77
CA CYS A 341 -8.46 -5.85 -7.68
C CYS A 341 -8.31 -6.77 -6.46
N PHE A 342 -9.37 -7.50 -6.08
CA PHE A 342 -9.30 -8.49 -5.01
C PHE A 342 -8.33 -9.63 -5.35
N LEU A 343 -8.45 -10.23 -6.54
CA LEU A 343 -7.58 -11.32 -6.97
C LEU A 343 -6.11 -10.92 -7.05
N GLY A 344 -5.79 -9.72 -7.58
CA GLY A 344 -4.41 -9.22 -7.64
C GLY A 344 -3.79 -9.18 -6.23
N GLN A 345 -4.49 -8.60 -5.26
CA GLN A 345 -4.04 -8.55 -3.86
C GLN A 345 -3.89 -9.94 -3.23
N MET A 346 -4.76 -10.89 -3.59
CA MET A 346 -4.69 -12.25 -3.04
C MET A 346 -3.55 -13.07 -3.65
N ILE A 347 -3.24 -12.86 -4.94
CA ILE A 347 -2.07 -13.47 -5.60
C ILE A 347 -0.78 -12.90 -5.02
N GLU A 348 -0.69 -11.58 -4.82
CA GLU A 348 0.46 -10.96 -4.16
C GLU A 348 0.71 -11.51 -2.75
N ARG A 349 -0.36 -11.84 -2.00
CA ARG A 349 -0.25 -12.36 -0.62
C ARG A 349 -0.03 -13.86 -0.53
N HIS A 350 -0.71 -14.66 -1.37
CA HIS A 350 -0.79 -16.13 -1.23
C HIS A 350 -0.26 -16.88 -2.45
N GLY A 351 0.27 -16.18 -3.46
CA GLY A 351 0.71 -16.76 -4.73
C GLY A 351 -0.40 -17.47 -5.50
N PHE A 352 -0.03 -18.45 -6.32
CA PHE A 352 -1.00 -19.21 -7.14
C PHE A 352 -1.98 -20.07 -6.34
N VAL A 353 -1.75 -20.28 -5.03
CA VAL A 353 -2.70 -20.98 -4.16
C VAL A 353 -4.03 -20.23 -4.07
N ALA A 354 -4.01 -18.90 -4.23
CA ALA A 354 -5.22 -18.07 -4.29
C ALA A 354 -6.16 -18.46 -5.43
N ILE A 355 -5.64 -18.98 -6.55
CA ILE A 355 -6.43 -19.30 -7.74
C ILE A 355 -6.67 -20.79 -7.87
N SER A 356 -5.78 -21.65 -7.37
CA SER A 356 -5.93 -23.10 -7.44
C SER A 356 -5.39 -23.77 -6.18
N SER A 357 -6.17 -24.65 -5.57
CA SER A 357 -5.67 -25.50 -4.49
C SER A 357 -4.67 -26.51 -5.04
N TYR A 358 -3.40 -26.38 -4.65
CA TYR A 358 -2.36 -27.39 -4.86
C TYR A 358 -2.66 -28.65 -4.02
N GLN A 359 -3.68 -29.42 -4.39
CA GLN A 359 -3.82 -30.79 -3.88
C GLN A 359 -3.02 -31.72 -4.80
N GLY A 360 -1.76 -31.96 -4.43
CA GLY A 360 -0.88 -33.14 -4.64
C GLY A 360 -0.86 -33.98 -5.93
N ASP A 361 -1.86 -33.92 -6.80
CA ASP A 361 -2.01 -34.79 -7.96
C ASP A 361 -1.55 -34.08 -9.24
N HIS A 362 -1.01 -34.86 -10.17
CA HIS A 362 -0.53 -34.41 -11.49
C HIS A 362 -1.58 -33.63 -12.33
N GLY A 363 -2.86 -33.58 -11.91
CA GLY A 363 -3.91 -32.75 -12.52
C GLY A 363 -3.99 -31.30 -12.02
N GLY A 364 -3.39 -30.97 -10.89
CA GLY A 364 -3.47 -29.62 -10.28
C GLY A 364 -2.80 -28.52 -11.13
N ILE A 365 -1.69 -28.86 -11.80
CA ILE A 365 -0.95 -27.94 -12.67
C ILE A 365 -1.77 -27.59 -13.93
N THR A 366 -2.42 -28.58 -14.54
CA THR A 366 -3.26 -28.35 -15.73
C THR A 366 -4.48 -27.47 -15.41
N GLN A 367 -5.09 -27.65 -14.24
CA GLN A 367 -6.21 -26.81 -13.79
C GLN A 367 -5.75 -25.38 -13.48
N LEU A 368 -4.59 -25.21 -12.85
CA LEU A 368 -3.99 -23.90 -12.62
C LEU A 368 -3.70 -23.19 -13.94
N GLN A 369 -3.11 -23.86 -14.92
CA GLN A 369 -2.83 -23.30 -16.24
C GLN A 369 -4.10 -22.83 -16.95
N LYS A 370 -5.15 -23.67 -16.94
CA LYS A 370 -6.43 -23.31 -17.54
C LYS A 370 -7.03 -22.05 -16.90
N ARG A 371 -6.96 -21.94 -15.57
CA ARG A 371 -7.42 -20.75 -14.82
C ARG A 371 -6.56 -19.53 -15.12
N LEU A 372 -5.24 -19.66 -15.12
CA LEU A 372 -4.32 -18.57 -15.46
C LEU A 372 -4.57 -18.06 -16.88
N TYR A 373 -4.75 -18.96 -17.85
CA TYR A 373 -5.07 -18.59 -19.22
C TYR A 373 -6.39 -17.82 -19.31
N ALA A 374 -7.43 -18.27 -18.61
CA ALA A 374 -8.72 -17.58 -18.60
C ALA A 374 -8.62 -16.17 -17.96
N LEU A 375 -7.91 -16.04 -16.83
CA LEU A 375 -7.68 -14.75 -16.16
C LEU A 375 -6.86 -13.80 -17.04
N VAL A 376 -5.76 -14.25 -17.62
CA VAL A 376 -4.92 -13.41 -18.49
C VAL A 376 -5.66 -13.01 -19.77
N SER A 377 -6.44 -13.92 -20.37
CA SER A 377 -7.32 -13.59 -21.50
C SER A 377 -8.37 -12.54 -21.11
N ARG A 378 -8.86 -12.59 -19.87
CA ARG A 378 -9.79 -11.58 -19.37
C ARG A 378 -9.11 -10.23 -19.16
N CYS A 379 -7.91 -10.22 -18.58
CA CYS A 379 -7.08 -9.02 -18.45
C CYS A 379 -6.78 -8.41 -19.82
N GLU A 380 -6.41 -9.21 -20.83
CA GLU A 380 -6.20 -8.76 -22.22
C GLU A 380 -7.42 -7.98 -22.72
N ILE A 381 -8.61 -8.59 -22.67
CA ILE A 381 -9.84 -7.94 -23.15
C ILE A 381 -10.09 -6.60 -22.45
N GLU A 382 -10.00 -6.56 -21.11
CA GLU A 382 -10.31 -5.36 -20.35
C GLU A 382 -9.23 -4.27 -20.51
N ILE A 383 -7.96 -4.63 -20.63
CA ILE A 383 -6.86 -3.69 -20.92
C ILE A 383 -7.05 -3.10 -22.32
N HIS A 384 -7.32 -3.93 -23.33
CA HIS A 384 -7.58 -3.47 -24.69
C HIS A 384 -8.78 -2.52 -24.76
N LEU A 385 -9.90 -2.88 -24.13
CA LEU A 385 -11.08 -2.03 -24.04
C LEU A 385 -10.77 -0.71 -23.33
N THR A 386 -10.01 -0.76 -22.24
CA THR A 386 -9.65 0.44 -21.46
C THR A 386 -8.79 1.41 -22.26
N LEU A 387 -7.74 0.91 -22.92
CA LEU A 387 -6.85 1.72 -23.75
C LEU A 387 -7.59 2.30 -24.97
N HIS A 388 -8.41 1.48 -25.63
CA HIS A 388 -9.22 1.92 -26.77
C HIS A 388 -10.31 2.94 -26.39
N ASP A 389 -11.02 2.72 -25.27
CA ASP A 389 -12.02 3.66 -24.75
C ASP A 389 -11.37 5.01 -24.43
N PHE A 390 -10.17 5.01 -23.84
CA PHE A 390 -9.41 6.24 -23.59
C PHE A 390 -9.06 6.98 -24.89
N LEU A 391 -8.52 6.28 -25.88
CA LEU A 391 -8.14 6.88 -27.16
C LEU A 391 -9.35 7.48 -27.89
N ARG A 392 -10.53 6.87 -27.76
CA ARG A 392 -11.77 7.35 -28.38
C ARG A 392 -12.45 8.48 -27.61
N LEU A 393 -12.52 8.40 -26.29
CA LEU A 393 -13.36 9.28 -25.45
C LEU A 393 -12.54 10.32 -24.66
N GLY A 394 -11.22 10.19 -24.61
CA GLY A 394 -10.32 11.07 -23.84
C GLY A 394 -10.49 10.97 -22.32
N SER A 395 -11.20 9.95 -21.84
CA SER A 395 -11.42 9.64 -20.42
C SER A 395 -11.78 8.16 -20.25
N VAL A 396 -11.51 7.61 -19.06
CA VAL A 396 -11.94 6.26 -18.68
C VAL A 396 -12.99 6.36 -17.57
N SER A 397 -14.06 5.57 -17.68
CA SER A 397 -15.20 5.60 -16.75
C SER A 397 -15.04 4.71 -15.51
N THR A 398 -13.95 3.96 -15.38
CA THR A 398 -13.77 2.90 -14.38
C THR A 398 -12.36 2.91 -13.77
N ASP A 399 -12.18 2.14 -12.70
CA ASP A 399 -10.91 1.97 -12.00
C ASP A 399 -9.88 1.26 -12.90
N VAL A 400 -9.22 2.05 -13.74
CA VAL A 400 -8.24 1.69 -14.77
C VAL A 400 -7.23 0.64 -14.30
N ASN A 401 -6.89 0.67 -13.02
CA ASN A 401 -5.75 -0.05 -12.47
C ASN A 401 -6.03 -1.54 -12.23
N ALA A 402 -7.30 -1.97 -12.14
CA ALA A 402 -7.65 -3.29 -11.61
C ALA A 402 -7.11 -4.45 -12.47
N SER A 403 -7.36 -4.42 -13.79
CA SER A 403 -6.93 -5.48 -14.72
C SER A 403 -5.42 -5.47 -14.95
N PHE A 404 -4.79 -4.28 -14.95
CA PHE A 404 -3.34 -4.14 -15.03
C PHE A 404 -2.66 -4.75 -13.80
N ARG A 405 -3.14 -4.43 -12.59
CA ARG A 405 -2.60 -4.99 -11.34
C ARG A 405 -2.76 -6.49 -11.25
N LEU A 406 -3.90 -7.03 -11.69
CA LEU A 406 -4.08 -8.48 -11.73
C LEU A 406 -3.06 -9.14 -12.67
N LEU A 407 -2.86 -8.60 -13.87
CA LEU A 407 -1.89 -9.14 -14.82
C LEU A 407 -0.45 -9.00 -14.31
N GLU A 408 -0.11 -7.87 -13.69
CA GLU A 408 1.16 -7.64 -13.03
C GLU A 408 1.44 -8.68 -11.95
N ALA A 409 0.51 -8.89 -11.01
CA ALA A 409 0.62 -9.88 -9.96
C ALA A 409 0.80 -11.30 -10.50
N ILE A 410 0.12 -11.64 -11.61
CA ILE A 410 0.30 -12.93 -12.29
C ILE A 410 1.72 -13.03 -12.85
N ILE A 411 2.21 -12.02 -13.59
CA ILE A 411 3.55 -12.03 -14.21
C ILE A 411 4.65 -12.15 -13.14
N VAL A 412 4.56 -11.39 -12.06
CA VAL A 412 5.52 -11.46 -10.94
C VAL A 412 5.51 -12.86 -10.31
N CYS A 413 4.32 -13.39 -10.02
CA CYS A 413 4.19 -14.74 -9.43
C CYS A 413 4.67 -15.84 -10.39
N ILE A 414 4.58 -15.66 -11.72
CA ILE A 414 5.20 -16.58 -12.70
C ILE A 414 6.72 -16.53 -12.58
N GLY A 415 7.31 -15.33 -12.52
CA GLY A 415 8.75 -15.13 -12.38
C GLY A 415 9.33 -15.76 -11.12
N GLU A 416 8.59 -15.72 -10.01
CA GLU A 416 8.98 -16.37 -8.75
C GLU A 416 8.85 -17.91 -8.79
N ASN A 417 8.08 -18.46 -9.74
CA ASN A 417 7.79 -19.89 -9.85
C ASN A 417 8.28 -20.49 -11.18
N GLU A 418 9.60 -20.55 -11.36
CA GLU A 418 10.26 -21.01 -12.59
C GLU A 418 9.79 -22.39 -13.10
N SER A 419 9.32 -23.27 -12.21
CA SER A 419 8.83 -24.61 -12.54
C SER A 419 7.60 -24.63 -13.46
N ILE A 420 6.86 -23.52 -13.54
CA ILE A 420 5.60 -23.41 -14.31
C ILE A 420 5.86 -22.95 -15.76
N MET A 421 7.01 -22.31 -16.02
CA MET A 421 7.35 -21.67 -17.31
C MET A 421 7.22 -22.58 -18.56
N PRO A 422 7.70 -23.85 -18.56
CA PRO A 422 7.70 -24.70 -19.76
C PRO A 422 6.30 -25.05 -20.29
N ALA A 423 5.25 -24.83 -19.50
CA ALA A 423 3.89 -25.23 -19.83
C ALA A 423 2.94 -24.03 -20.03
N CYS A 424 3.48 -22.81 -20.11
CA CYS A 424 2.73 -21.56 -20.25
C CYS A 424 2.81 -20.93 -21.66
N HIS A 425 3.20 -21.65 -22.71
CA HIS A 425 3.35 -21.06 -24.05
C HIS A 425 2.11 -20.33 -24.56
N GLU A 426 0.91 -20.89 -24.36
CA GLU A 426 -0.35 -20.23 -24.75
C GLU A 426 -0.64 -18.99 -23.91
N LEU A 427 -0.26 -19.00 -22.63
CA LEU A 427 -0.38 -17.86 -21.72
C LEU A 427 0.50 -16.70 -22.19
N PHE A 428 1.77 -16.99 -22.51
CA PHE A 428 2.71 -15.99 -23.01
C PHE A 428 2.27 -15.38 -24.32
N ALA A 429 1.67 -16.16 -25.23
CA ALA A 429 1.10 -15.61 -26.46
C ALA A 429 0.03 -14.53 -26.19
N VAL A 430 -0.82 -14.73 -25.17
CA VAL A 430 -1.83 -13.73 -24.75
C VAL A 430 -1.16 -12.50 -24.13
N ILE A 431 -0.15 -12.70 -23.28
CA ILE A 431 0.64 -11.61 -22.68
C ILE A 431 1.31 -10.79 -23.79
N HIS A 432 1.93 -11.42 -24.78
CA HIS A 432 2.59 -10.73 -25.90
C HIS A 432 1.64 -9.89 -26.74
N ARG A 433 0.41 -10.37 -26.99
CA ARG A 433 -0.63 -9.57 -27.65
C ARG A 433 -0.99 -8.35 -26.81
N THR A 434 -1.19 -8.54 -25.51
CA THR A 434 -1.46 -7.44 -24.57
C THR A 434 -0.32 -6.42 -24.58
N MET A 435 0.94 -6.87 -24.53
CA MET A 435 2.12 -6.01 -24.61
C MET A 435 2.22 -5.26 -25.94
N THR A 436 1.88 -5.91 -27.05
CA THR A 436 1.84 -5.27 -28.38
C THR A 436 0.85 -4.11 -28.37
N THR A 437 -0.35 -4.29 -27.83
CA THR A 437 -1.34 -3.22 -27.71
C THR A 437 -0.92 -2.12 -26.74
N VAL A 438 -0.24 -2.47 -25.63
CA VAL A 438 0.37 -1.46 -24.74
C VAL A 438 1.41 -0.63 -25.49
N PHE A 439 2.25 -1.25 -26.33
CA PHE A 439 3.22 -0.53 -27.14
C PHE A 439 2.57 0.35 -28.23
N GLU A 440 1.50 -0.13 -28.88
CA GLU A 440 0.73 0.64 -29.84
C GLU A 440 0.03 1.85 -29.20
N PHE A 441 -0.44 1.73 -27.96
CA PHE A 441 -1.04 2.84 -27.22
C PHE A 441 -0.09 4.05 -27.08
N PHE A 442 1.20 3.81 -26.86
CA PHE A 442 2.21 4.89 -26.82
C PHE A 442 2.44 5.57 -28.17
N ASP A 443 2.11 4.92 -29.30
CA ASP A 443 2.16 5.56 -30.61
C ASP A 443 0.95 6.45 -30.88
N GLU A 444 -0.21 6.08 -30.33
CA GLU A 444 -1.50 6.72 -30.61
C GLU A 444 -1.84 7.85 -29.63
N ILE A 445 -1.18 7.90 -28.47
CA ILE A 445 -1.41 8.95 -27.49
C ILE A 445 -0.90 10.31 -28.00
N SER A 446 -1.78 11.31 -28.01
CA SER A 446 -1.41 12.69 -28.34
C SER A 446 -0.90 13.46 -27.11
N ASP A 447 0.01 14.41 -27.33
CA ASP A 447 0.57 15.27 -26.27
C ASP A 447 -0.51 15.98 -25.43
N ASN A 448 -1.63 16.36 -26.07
CA ASN A 448 -2.75 17.04 -25.42
C ASN A 448 -3.50 16.15 -24.41
N ASN A 449 -3.44 14.83 -24.58
CA ASN A 449 -4.13 13.85 -23.73
C ASN A 449 -3.20 13.22 -22.69
N ARG A 450 -1.89 13.48 -22.74
CA ARG A 450 -0.88 12.89 -21.84
C ARG A 450 -1.25 13.03 -20.37
N LYS A 451 -1.52 14.26 -19.90
CA LYS A 451 -1.91 14.53 -18.51
C LYS A 451 -3.19 13.82 -18.06
N LYS A 452 -4.09 13.49 -19.00
CA LYS A 452 -5.32 12.74 -18.69
C LYS A 452 -5.06 11.24 -18.64
N ALA A 453 -3.98 10.78 -19.26
CA ALA A 453 -3.56 9.38 -19.33
C ALA A 453 -2.57 9.00 -18.22
N ASP A 454 -2.13 9.92 -17.36
CA ASP A 454 -1.05 9.68 -16.39
C ASP A 454 -1.23 8.35 -15.63
N SER A 455 -2.43 8.05 -15.12
CA SER A 455 -2.71 6.77 -14.44
C SER A 455 -2.58 5.53 -15.34
N LEU A 456 -2.99 5.63 -16.61
CA LEU A 456 -2.81 4.57 -17.62
C LEU A 456 -1.34 4.38 -17.96
N LEU A 457 -0.59 5.47 -18.14
CA LEU A 457 0.82 5.46 -18.47
C LEU A 457 1.63 4.78 -17.36
N THR A 458 1.34 5.07 -16.10
CA THR A 458 1.93 4.37 -14.95
C THR A 458 1.66 2.87 -15.00
N CYS A 459 0.41 2.47 -15.24
CA CYS A 459 0.04 1.05 -15.34
C CYS A 459 0.76 0.33 -16.49
N CYS A 460 0.86 0.98 -17.66
CA CYS A 460 1.59 0.46 -18.80
C CYS A 460 3.09 0.31 -18.50
N CYS A 461 3.72 1.28 -17.84
CA CYS A 461 5.15 1.22 -17.49
C CYS A 461 5.45 0.10 -16.49
N ARG A 462 4.62 -0.06 -15.46
CA ARG A 462 4.71 -1.17 -14.50
C ARG A 462 4.64 -2.52 -15.20
N LEU A 463 3.67 -2.67 -16.11
CA LEU A 463 3.46 -3.90 -16.85
C LEU A 463 4.65 -4.20 -17.79
N ILE A 464 5.18 -3.18 -18.50
CA ILE A 464 6.39 -3.31 -19.32
C ILE A 464 7.59 -3.73 -18.48
N GLY A 465 7.82 -3.10 -17.32
CA GLY A 465 8.91 -3.44 -16.42
C GLY A 465 8.86 -4.89 -15.94
N CYS A 466 7.68 -5.35 -15.52
CA CYS A 466 7.47 -6.73 -15.10
C CYS A 466 7.67 -7.73 -16.25
N TRP A 467 7.10 -7.43 -17.42
CA TRP A 467 7.24 -8.30 -18.59
C TRP A 467 8.69 -8.39 -19.09
N MET A 468 9.42 -7.28 -19.18
CA MET A 468 10.82 -7.25 -19.60
C MET A 468 11.74 -8.00 -18.64
N THR A 469 11.39 -8.06 -17.35
CA THR A 469 12.13 -8.85 -16.36
C THR A 469 11.88 -10.35 -16.53
N LEU A 470 10.67 -10.72 -16.98
CA LEU A 470 10.29 -12.13 -17.19
C LEU A 470 10.75 -12.69 -18.55
N GLU A 471 10.59 -11.94 -19.64
CA GLU A 471 10.94 -12.36 -21.00
C GLU A 471 11.65 -11.25 -21.81
N PRO A 472 12.91 -10.91 -21.46
CA PRO A 472 13.62 -9.78 -22.05
C PRO A 472 13.88 -9.90 -23.56
N MET A 473 13.82 -11.10 -24.14
CA MET A 473 14.23 -11.35 -25.53
C MET A 473 13.09 -11.31 -26.56
N HIS A 474 11.85 -11.70 -26.22
CA HIS A 474 10.83 -12.03 -27.23
C HIS A 474 10.36 -10.82 -28.05
N LEU A 475 10.09 -9.69 -27.39
CA LEU A 475 9.71 -8.43 -28.05
C LEU A 475 10.78 -7.35 -27.92
N ARG A 476 12.06 -7.72 -27.71
CA ARG A 476 13.18 -6.77 -27.54
C ARG A 476 13.22 -5.73 -28.67
N SER A 477 13.12 -6.18 -29.93
CA SER A 477 13.17 -5.30 -31.10
C SER A 477 11.99 -4.32 -31.15
N LEU A 478 10.78 -4.78 -30.81
CA LEU A 478 9.60 -3.94 -30.73
C LEU A 478 9.74 -2.92 -29.59
N TYR A 479 10.12 -3.36 -28.38
CA TYR A 479 10.37 -2.50 -27.23
C TYR A 479 11.37 -1.39 -27.58
N LEU A 480 12.54 -1.74 -28.12
CA LEU A 480 13.57 -0.77 -28.54
C LEU A 480 13.05 0.22 -29.59
N SER A 481 12.28 -0.24 -30.57
CA SER A 481 11.68 0.64 -31.59
C SER A 481 10.68 1.67 -31.02
N LYS A 482 10.06 1.35 -29.89
CA LYS A 482 9.04 2.19 -29.23
C LYS A 482 9.59 2.98 -28.04
N LEU A 483 10.74 2.58 -27.49
CA LEU A 483 11.31 3.13 -26.26
C LEU A 483 11.47 4.65 -26.33
N SER A 484 11.92 5.22 -27.45
CA SER A 484 12.02 6.68 -27.58
C SER A 484 10.67 7.39 -27.41
N LYS A 485 9.56 6.80 -27.87
CA LYS A 485 8.21 7.37 -27.71
C LYS A 485 7.68 7.16 -26.30
N ILE A 486 7.89 5.96 -25.73
CA ILE A 486 7.55 5.66 -24.34
C ILE A 486 8.18 6.71 -23.42
N LEU A 487 9.50 6.90 -23.51
CA LEU A 487 10.24 7.87 -22.69
C LEU A 487 9.77 9.31 -22.92
N SER A 488 9.32 9.65 -24.12
CA SER A 488 8.76 10.97 -24.40
C SER A 488 7.40 11.21 -23.74
N ALA A 489 6.65 10.15 -23.42
CA ALA A 489 5.27 10.19 -22.91
C ALA A 489 5.14 10.00 -21.39
N ILE A 490 6.14 9.45 -20.72
CA ILE A 490 6.05 9.06 -19.30
C ILE A 490 6.65 10.10 -18.35
N SER A 491 6.31 10.04 -17.07
CA SER A 491 6.95 10.87 -16.05
C SER A 491 8.30 10.27 -15.60
N ALA A 492 9.08 11.03 -14.83
CA ALA A 492 10.32 10.53 -14.23
C ALA A 492 10.06 9.49 -13.13
N GLU A 493 8.90 9.53 -12.46
CA GLU A 493 8.47 8.50 -11.52
C GLU A 493 8.14 7.19 -12.26
N ASP A 494 7.45 7.30 -13.40
CA ASP A 494 7.11 6.13 -14.23
C ASP A 494 8.35 5.46 -14.84
N PHE A 495 9.39 6.25 -15.14
CA PHE A 495 10.66 5.73 -15.66
C PHE A 495 11.32 4.75 -14.68
N ALA A 496 11.14 4.91 -13.37
CA ALA A 496 11.70 4.00 -12.38
C ALA A 496 11.22 2.55 -12.58
N TRP A 497 9.99 2.35 -13.06
CA TRP A 497 9.46 1.02 -13.39
C TRP A 497 10.14 0.36 -14.59
N LEU A 498 10.75 1.15 -15.48
CA LEU A 498 11.48 0.65 -16.64
C LEU A 498 12.94 0.35 -16.32
N LEU A 499 13.49 0.86 -15.21
CA LEU A 499 14.91 0.69 -14.86
C LEU A 499 15.40 -0.78 -14.90
N PRO A 500 14.65 -1.77 -14.35
CA PRO A 500 15.08 -3.17 -14.39
C PRO A 500 15.23 -3.73 -15.82
N SER A 501 14.49 -3.18 -16.79
CA SER A 501 14.55 -3.67 -18.19
C SER A 501 15.89 -3.39 -18.86
N PHE A 502 16.60 -2.33 -18.44
CA PHE A 502 17.87 -1.94 -19.07
C PHE A 502 19.02 -2.88 -18.70
N ASP A 503 18.92 -3.65 -17.63
CA ASP A 503 19.92 -4.67 -17.27
C ASP A 503 20.03 -5.78 -18.33
N TYR A 504 18.98 -5.97 -19.15
CA TYR A 504 18.91 -6.99 -20.22
C TYR A 504 19.17 -6.46 -21.63
N LEU A 505 19.40 -5.16 -21.78
CA LEU A 505 19.69 -4.52 -23.06
C LEU A 505 21.18 -4.27 -23.21
N ASP A 506 21.70 -4.33 -24.43
CA ASP A 506 23.11 -4.06 -24.70
C ASP A 506 23.35 -2.55 -24.80
N ALA A 507 24.56 -2.08 -24.47
CA ALA A 507 24.87 -0.65 -24.53
C ALA A 507 24.68 -0.04 -25.93
N VAL A 508 24.82 -0.85 -26.98
CA VAL A 508 24.58 -0.47 -28.39
C VAL A 508 23.09 -0.23 -28.67
N ASP A 509 22.17 -0.85 -27.92
CA ASP A 509 20.73 -0.67 -28.12
C ASP A 509 20.25 0.71 -27.64
N PHE A 510 21.01 1.33 -26.74
CA PHE A 510 20.69 2.67 -26.24
C PHE A 510 20.96 3.74 -27.31
N ASP A 511 21.72 3.39 -28.35
CA ASP A 511 22.13 4.32 -29.39
C ASP A 511 20.92 4.89 -30.14
N GLY A 512 20.84 6.23 -30.17
CA GLY A 512 19.73 6.95 -30.82
C GLY A 512 18.53 7.23 -29.92
N ILE A 513 18.49 6.73 -28.68
CA ILE A 513 17.39 6.98 -27.74
C ILE A 513 17.64 8.28 -26.96
N LYS A 514 17.26 9.40 -27.59
CA LYS A 514 17.47 10.75 -27.08
C LYS A 514 16.91 11.00 -25.67
N ALA A 515 15.72 10.49 -25.35
CA ALA A 515 15.07 10.77 -24.06
C ALA A 515 15.69 10.00 -22.87
N LEU A 516 16.56 9.01 -23.11
CA LEU A 516 17.07 8.11 -22.06
C LEU A 516 17.88 8.83 -20.97
N MET A 517 18.86 9.65 -21.38
CA MET A 517 19.70 10.40 -20.43
C MET A 517 18.87 11.41 -19.60
N PRO A 518 18.02 12.28 -20.20
CA PRO A 518 17.13 13.15 -19.44
C PRO A 518 16.24 12.40 -18.44
N SER A 519 15.59 11.30 -18.85
CA SER A 519 14.72 10.51 -17.98
C SER A 519 15.50 9.89 -16.81
N CYS A 520 16.71 9.39 -17.06
CA CYS A 520 17.58 8.83 -16.03
C CYS A 520 18.01 9.88 -15.00
N LEU A 521 18.47 11.06 -15.44
CA LEU A 521 18.87 12.14 -14.53
C LEU A 521 17.69 12.66 -13.71
N ALA A 522 16.50 12.78 -14.30
CA ALA A 522 15.29 13.21 -13.61
C ALA A 522 14.85 12.20 -12.54
N ALA A 523 14.84 10.91 -12.86
CA ALA A 523 14.53 9.85 -11.91
C ALA A 523 15.55 9.79 -10.77
N MET A 524 16.84 9.94 -11.08
CA MET A 524 17.90 10.02 -10.08
C MET A 524 17.72 11.21 -9.14
N SER A 525 17.32 12.37 -9.67
CA SER A 525 17.06 13.58 -8.88
C SER A 525 15.86 13.40 -7.94
N LEU A 526 14.76 12.81 -8.42
CA LEU A 526 13.57 12.51 -7.60
C LEU A 526 13.88 11.51 -6.48
N ALA A 527 14.55 10.40 -6.81
CA ALA A 527 14.97 9.41 -5.82
C ALA A 527 15.90 10.03 -4.77
N TRP A 528 16.82 10.91 -5.19
CA TRP A 528 17.69 11.63 -4.27
C TRP A 528 16.95 12.60 -3.34
N ALA A 529 15.98 13.34 -3.86
CA ALA A 529 15.14 14.23 -3.07
C ALA A 529 14.36 13.46 -1.99
N ALA A 530 13.87 12.26 -2.30
CA ALA A 530 13.21 11.38 -1.35
C ALA A 530 14.16 10.88 -0.25
N VAL A 531 15.38 10.42 -0.62
CA VAL A 531 16.41 9.98 0.34
C VAL A 531 16.86 11.10 1.29
N MET A 532 16.86 12.36 0.81
CA MET A 532 17.18 13.53 1.62
C MET A 532 15.99 14.05 2.45
N GLY A 533 14.75 13.72 2.07
CA GLY A 533 13.54 14.09 2.78
C GLY A 533 13.34 13.25 4.04
N GLY A 534 13.38 13.88 5.23
CA GLY A 534 13.28 13.21 6.53
C GLY A 534 11.94 12.52 6.86
N ASN A 535 11.05 12.34 5.89
CA ASN A 535 9.76 11.66 6.04
C ASN A 535 9.78 10.20 5.49
N SER A 536 10.93 9.69 5.07
CA SER A 536 11.04 8.31 4.56
C SER A 536 10.87 7.29 5.69
N THR A 537 9.86 6.44 5.57
CA THR A 537 9.76 5.21 6.36
C THR A 537 10.85 4.25 5.88
N GLY A 538 11.45 3.44 6.76
CA GLY A 538 12.63 2.62 6.39
C GLY A 538 12.46 1.67 5.20
N ALA A 539 11.23 1.36 4.77
CA ALA A 539 10.94 0.59 3.56
C ALA A 539 11.07 1.40 2.25
N THR A 540 10.64 2.67 2.26
CA THR A 540 10.71 3.55 1.07
C THR A 540 12.17 3.86 0.74
N ASP A 541 13.00 4.13 1.76
CA ASP A 541 14.44 4.39 1.61
C ASP A 541 15.17 3.22 0.91
N GLY A 542 14.68 1.98 1.05
CA GLY A 542 15.21 0.82 0.33
C GLY A 542 14.93 0.85 -1.18
N GLU A 543 13.72 1.21 -1.58
CA GLU A 543 13.30 1.30 -2.99
C GLU A 543 13.96 2.48 -3.71
N GLU A 544 14.07 3.63 -3.04
CA GLU A 544 14.72 4.81 -3.60
C GLU A 544 16.23 4.60 -3.79
N ARG A 545 16.90 3.92 -2.84
CA ARG A 545 18.31 3.51 -3.01
C ARG A 545 18.50 2.52 -4.16
N ARG A 546 17.56 1.59 -4.36
CA ARG A 546 17.59 0.66 -5.50
C ARG A 546 17.45 1.42 -6.83
N THR A 547 16.55 2.40 -6.88
CA THR A 547 16.37 3.28 -8.04
C THR A 547 17.65 4.04 -8.37
N LEU A 548 18.29 4.66 -7.37
CA LEU A 548 19.59 5.33 -7.53
C LEU A 548 20.67 4.38 -8.07
N SER A 549 20.78 3.19 -7.48
CA SER A 549 21.71 2.16 -7.92
C SER A 549 21.52 1.83 -9.41
N MET A 550 20.29 1.53 -9.83
CA MET A 550 19.97 1.22 -11.24
C MET A 550 20.28 2.39 -12.18
N CYS A 551 19.97 3.63 -11.78
CA CYS A 551 20.35 4.82 -12.55
C CYS A 551 21.87 4.92 -12.73
N TYR A 552 22.67 4.71 -11.67
CA TYR A 552 24.13 4.74 -11.77
C TYR A 552 24.67 3.68 -12.73
N ARG A 553 24.13 2.45 -12.68
CA ARG A 553 24.54 1.37 -13.59
C ARG A 553 24.20 1.70 -15.04
N LEU A 554 23.01 2.23 -15.29
CA LEU A 554 22.62 2.66 -16.63
C LEU A 554 23.56 3.74 -17.17
N LEU A 555 23.85 4.77 -16.38
CA LEU A 555 24.78 5.85 -16.75
C LEU A 555 26.19 5.32 -17.00
N GLU A 556 26.69 4.46 -16.13
CA GLU A 556 27.99 3.81 -16.29
C GLU A 556 28.06 3.08 -17.64
N ARG A 557 27.11 2.18 -17.91
CA ARG A 557 27.07 1.38 -19.15
C ARG A 557 26.95 2.26 -20.39
N MET A 558 26.10 3.29 -20.37
CA MET A 558 25.96 4.25 -21.46
C MET A 558 27.27 4.99 -21.80
N PHE A 559 28.17 5.21 -20.85
CA PHE A 559 29.41 5.97 -21.07
C PHE A 559 30.66 5.09 -21.15
N VAL A 560 30.66 3.90 -20.57
CA VAL A 560 31.78 2.96 -20.63
C VAL A 560 31.66 2.05 -21.86
N GLU A 561 30.49 1.46 -22.10
CA GLU A 561 30.29 0.37 -23.06
C GLU A 561 29.76 0.83 -24.43
N SER A 562 29.22 2.06 -24.56
CA SER A 562 28.59 2.52 -25.81
C SER A 562 29.59 2.75 -26.95
N VAL A 563 29.20 2.38 -28.17
CA VAL A 563 30.06 2.50 -29.37
C VAL A 563 29.88 3.86 -30.06
N ASN A 564 28.77 4.56 -29.81
CA ASN A 564 28.36 5.75 -30.55
C ASN A 564 28.61 7.10 -29.86
N ASP A 565 28.26 8.16 -30.60
CA ASP A 565 28.56 9.56 -30.31
C ASP A 565 27.82 10.10 -29.07
N CYS A 566 28.46 9.95 -27.91
CA CYS A 566 28.00 10.51 -26.63
C CYS A 566 27.80 12.03 -26.67
N SER A 567 28.28 12.72 -27.72
CA SER A 567 27.95 14.11 -28.00
C SER A 567 26.43 14.34 -28.04
N ALA A 568 25.68 13.41 -28.64
CA ALA A 568 24.23 13.51 -28.76
C ALA A 568 23.55 13.38 -27.39
N PHE A 569 24.04 12.50 -26.52
CA PHE A 569 23.51 12.32 -25.16
C PHE A 569 23.72 13.56 -24.27
N LEU A 570 24.85 14.26 -24.45
CA LEU A 570 25.19 15.47 -23.69
C LEU A 570 24.60 16.76 -24.30
N ALA A 571 24.27 16.77 -25.60
CA ALA A 571 23.76 17.95 -26.32
C ALA A 571 22.23 18.15 -26.23
N LEU A 572 21.50 17.14 -25.76
CA LEU A 572 20.03 17.16 -25.67
C LEU A 572 19.50 18.24 -24.72
N ASP A 573 18.21 18.60 -24.87
CA ASP A 573 17.45 19.48 -23.97
C ASP A 573 17.28 18.91 -22.54
N ALA A 574 18.18 18.01 -22.12
CA ALA A 574 18.31 17.48 -20.75
C ALA A 574 18.45 18.61 -19.71
N ALA A 575 18.99 19.77 -20.11
CA ALA A 575 19.17 20.94 -19.26
C ALA A 575 17.86 21.52 -18.70
N ASP A 576 16.73 21.35 -19.39
CA ASP A 576 15.40 21.79 -18.92
C ASP A 576 14.69 20.72 -18.07
N ALA A 577 15.13 19.46 -18.19
CA ALA A 577 14.64 18.32 -17.39
C ALA A 577 15.41 18.12 -16.07
N ILE A 578 16.59 18.72 -15.92
CA ILE A 578 17.35 18.75 -14.66
C ILE A 578 16.69 19.79 -13.73
N PRO A 579 16.15 19.38 -12.57
CA PRO A 579 15.56 20.31 -11.62
C PRO A 579 16.58 21.37 -11.19
N PRO A 580 16.16 22.61 -10.88
CA PRO A 580 17.06 23.64 -10.40
C PRO A 580 17.76 23.15 -9.13
N PHE A 581 19.08 22.97 -9.20
CA PHE A 581 19.92 22.58 -8.08
C PHE A 581 20.72 23.79 -7.59
N THR A 582 20.82 23.96 -6.26
CA THR A 582 21.68 24.99 -5.67
C THR A 582 23.11 24.43 -5.60
N PRO A 583 24.10 25.02 -6.30
CA PRO A 583 25.45 24.48 -6.33
C PRO A 583 26.12 24.58 -4.95
N LEU A 584 26.64 23.45 -4.46
CA LEU A 584 27.52 23.39 -3.28
C LEU A 584 28.81 24.15 -3.57
N LYS A 585 29.04 25.27 -2.88
CA LYS A 585 30.28 26.06 -3.04
C LYS A 585 31.43 25.42 -2.27
N LEU A 586 32.36 24.80 -2.98
CA LEU A 586 33.61 24.28 -2.43
C LEU A 586 34.63 25.43 -2.23
N ARG A 587 35.22 25.57 -1.03
CA ARG A 587 36.27 26.56 -0.71
C ARG A 587 37.52 25.89 -0.18
N GLY A 588 38.68 26.24 -0.76
CA GLY A 588 40.01 25.94 -0.22
C GLY A 588 40.44 24.48 -0.43
N PHE A 589 41.33 24.25 -1.39
CA PHE A 589 42.02 22.97 -1.57
C PHE A 589 43.53 23.21 -1.54
N GLN A 590 44.27 22.32 -0.88
CA GLN A 590 45.72 22.26 -0.98
C GLN A 590 46.10 21.15 -1.95
N GLU A 591 46.62 21.51 -3.13
CA GLU A 591 47.02 20.62 -4.24
C GLU A 591 48.19 19.66 -3.93
N THR A 592 48.56 19.47 -2.67
CA THR A 592 49.79 18.78 -2.24
C THR A 592 49.89 17.31 -2.67
N ILE A 593 48.77 16.62 -2.95
CA ILE A 593 48.75 15.23 -3.46
C ILE A 593 49.27 15.17 -4.91
N LEU A 594 49.04 16.21 -5.72
CA LEU A 594 49.49 16.28 -7.11
C LEU A 594 51.00 16.56 -7.21
N ASP A 595 51.54 17.34 -6.27
CA ASP A 595 52.96 17.77 -6.28
C ASP A 595 53.94 16.66 -5.88
N GLN A 596 53.46 15.58 -5.24
CA GLN A 596 54.30 14.47 -4.78
C GLN A 596 54.35 13.28 -5.78
N GLY A 597 53.69 13.40 -6.93
CA GLY A 597 53.52 12.34 -7.93
C GLY A 597 54.56 12.35 -9.05
N ASN A 598 55.05 11.18 -9.44
CA ASN A 598 56.05 11.01 -10.49
C ASN A 598 55.33 11.07 -11.87
N VAL A 599 55.34 12.24 -12.54
CA VAL A 599 54.62 12.54 -13.80
C VAL A 599 55.05 11.68 -15.01
N HIS A 600 56.03 10.78 -14.84
CA HIS A 600 56.60 9.96 -15.92
C HIS A 600 56.02 8.53 -16.04
N PHE A 601 55.09 8.13 -15.17
CA PHE A 601 54.50 6.79 -15.24
C PHE A 601 53.17 6.82 -16.01
N SER A 602 53.19 6.37 -17.27
CA SER A 602 51.99 6.09 -18.06
C SER A 602 51.99 4.59 -18.39
N PRO A 603 51.20 3.75 -17.69
CA PRO A 603 51.20 2.33 -17.98
C PRO A 603 50.66 2.09 -19.40
N ARG A 604 51.31 1.19 -20.16
CA ARG A 604 50.79 0.73 -21.45
C ARG A 604 49.66 -0.25 -21.17
N ILE A 605 48.44 0.10 -21.55
CA ILE A 605 47.24 -0.75 -21.40
C ILE A 605 47.30 -1.90 -22.40
N PRO A 606 46.69 -3.06 -22.10
CA PRO A 606 46.48 -4.11 -23.09
C PRO A 606 45.79 -3.57 -24.35
N LEU A 607 46.24 -3.99 -25.53
CA LEU A 607 45.61 -3.61 -26.80
C LEU A 607 44.16 -4.11 -26.94
N ASP A 608 43.76 -5.02 -26.05
CA ASP A 608 42.48 -5.72 -26.09
C ASP A 608 41.35 -4.99 -25.34
N VAL A 609 41.61 -3.85 -24.67
CA VAL A 609 40.55 -3.05 -24.02
C VAL A 609 40.02 -1.99 -24.98
N SER A 610 38.74 -2.10 -25.35
CA SER A 610 38.05 -1.12 -26.19
C SER A 610 37.99 0.24 -25.50
N MET A 611 38.59 1.27 -26.10
CA MET A 611 38.62 2.61 -25.51
C MET A 611 37.43 3.47 -25.95
N PRO A 612 36.71 4.10 -25.00
CA PRO A 612 35.62 5.00 -25.35
C PRO A 612 36.13 6.21 -26.15
N ILE A 613 35.44 6.60 -27.22
CA ILE A 613 35.81 7.73 -28.09
C ILE A 613 35.59 9.04 -27.32
N PRO A 614 36.59 9.96 -27.28
CA PRO A 614 36.44 11.22 -26.59
C PRO A 614 35.52 12.16 -27.36
N ILE A 615 34.69 12.88 -26.64
CA ILE A 615 33.75 13.89 -27.13
C ILE A 615 34.51 15.21 -27.25
N ASP A 616 34.42 15.84 -28.42
CA ASP A 616 34.82 17.23 -28.59
C ASP A 616 33.58 18.13 -28.51
N PRO A 617 33.32 18.77 -27.37
CA PRO A 617 32.07 19.51 -27.19
C PRO A 617 32.13 20.88 -27.88
N SER A 618 33.31 21.30 -28.35
CA SER A 618 33.48 22.49 -29.19
C SER A 618 33.03 22.26 -30.64
N ALA A 619 32.92 21.00 -31.07
CA ALA A 619 32.46 20.59 -32.40
C ALA A 619 30.92 20.56 -32.53
N ILE A 620 30.18 20.93 -31.48
CA ILE A 620 28.73 20.79 -31.39
C ILE A 620 28.10 22.16 -31.09
N ASP A 621 27.45 22.76 -32.09
CA ASP A 621 26.84 24.10 -31.99
C ASP A 621 25.83 24.21 -30.83
N GLY A 622 25.99 25.22 -29.96
CA GLY A 622 25.07 25.54 -28.85
C GLY A 622 25.07 24.57 -27.66
N SER A 623 25.92 23.53 -27.66
CA SER A 623 25.87 22.43 -26.69
C SER A 623 26.77 22.59 -25.45
N ALA A 624 27.80 23.43 -25.49
CA ALA A 624 28.81 23.51 -24.43
C ALA A 624 28.20 23.89 -23.06
N GLU A 625 27.20 24.78 -23.04
CA GLU A 625 26.47 25.12 -21.81
C GLU A 625 25.66 23.93 -21.26
N ARG A 626 25.04 23.13 -22.15
CA ARG A 626 24.21 21.97 -21.78
C ARG A 626 25.06 20.83 -21.22
N VAL A 627 26.17 20.54 -21.90
CA VAL A 627 27.18 19.57 -21.46
C VAL A 627 27.70 19.97 -20.06
N CYS A 628 28.04 21.26 -19.88
CA CYS A 628 28.50 21.79 -18.61
C CYS A 628 27.48 21.58 -17.48
N ARG A 629 26.17 21.82 -17.72
CA ARG A 629 25.11 21.57 -16.72
C ARG A 629 25.01 20.11 -16.30
N VAL A 630 25.13 19.15 -17.22
CA VAL A 630 25.10 17.71 -16.90
C VAL A 630 26.30 17.33 -16.04
N LEU A 631 27.49 17.79 -16.40
CA LEU A 631 28.72 17.53 -15.63
C LEU A 631 28.63 18.13 -14.22
N GLN A 632 28.14 19.36 -14.11
CA GLN A 632 27.91 20.03 -12.84
C GLN A 632 26.89 19.26 -11.99
N PHE A 633 25.76 18.87 -12.56
CA PHE A 633 24.75 18.07 -11.85
C PHE A 633 25.34 16.77 -11.29
N MET A 634 26.06 15.98 -12.11
CA MET A 634 26.72 14.75 -11.65
C MET A 634 27.72 15.01 -10.54
N GLN A 635 28.52 16.08 -10.66
CA GLN A 635 29.48 16.49 -9.63
C GLN A 635 28.78 16.81 -8.31
N TYR A 636 27.72 17.63 -8.33
CA TYR A 636 27.01 18.04 -7.13
C TYR A 636 26.25 16.89 -6.49
N HIS A 637 25.60 16.08 -7.31
CA HIS A 637 24.92 14.86 -6.88
C HIS A 637 25.88 13.93 -6.15
N PHE A 638 27.05 13.64 -6.74
CA PHE A 638 28.07 12.81 -6.13
C PHE A 638 28.54 13.34 -4.77
N LEU A 639 28.82 14.64 -4.65
CA LEU A 639 29.24 15.26 -3.39
C LEU A 639 28.16 15.17 -2.31
N SER A 640 26.89 15.28 -2.71
CA SER A 640 25.74 15.13 -1.80
C SER A 640 25.60 13.68 -1.30
N VAL A 641 25.74 12.72 -2.20
CA VAL A 641 25.77 11.28 -1.89
C VAL A 641 26.93 10.95 -0.96
N LEU A 642 28.12 11.47 -1.24
CA LEU A 642 29.31 11.29 -0.41
C LEU A 642 29.10 11.84 1.01
N ARG A 643 28.53 13.05 1.12
CA ARG A 643 28.18 13.65 2.42
C ARG A 643 27.19 12.80 3.20
N ARG A 644 26.17 12.24 2.54
CA ARG A 644 25.08 11.50 3.18
C ARG A 644 25.50 10.10 3.65
N PHE A 645 26.23 9.36 2.81
CA PHE A 645 26.51 7.95 3.05
C PHE A 645 27.88 7.69 3.69
N HIS A 646 28.74 8.70 3.81
CA HIS A 646 29.99 8.57 4.55
C HIS A 646 29.79 8.91 6.04
N PRO A 647 30.08 7.99 6.99
CA PRO A 647 29.69 8.13 8.39
C PRO A 647 30.35 9.32 9.10
N LYS A 648 31.53 9.76 8.65
CA LYS A 648 32.20 10.95 9.21
C LYS A 648 31.71 12.29 8.64
N LEU A 649 30.91 12.26 7.57
CA LEU A 649 30.35 13.45 6.91
C LEU A 649 28.86 13.62 7.19
N GLU A 650 28.21 12.57 7.69
CA GLU A 650 26.83 12.58 8.16
C GLU A 650 26.73 13.51 9.39
N SER A 651 26.23 14.73 9.18
CA SER A 651 25.92 15.62 10.29
C SER A 651 24.53 15.29 10.83
N PRO A 652 24.36 15.02 12.14
CA PRO A 652 23.07 14.73 12.75
C PRO A 652 22.15 15.96 12.83
N THR A 653 22.63 17.16 12.48
CA THR A 653 21.87 18.42 12.60
C THR A 653 22.25 19.38 11.47
N VAL A 654 21.54 19.36 10.35
CA VAL A 654 21.62 20.44 9.36
C VAL A 654 20.22 20.90 9.00
N ARG A 655 19.92 22.14 9.42
CA ARG A 655 18.83 22.94 8.86
C ARG A 655 19.21 23.27 7.41
N ALA A 656 18.23 23.27 6.52
CA ALA A 656 18.36 23.46 5.06
C ALA A 656 18.99 24.80 4.60
N GLU A 657 19.61 25.59 5.48
CA GLU A 657 20.08 26.95 5.21
C GLU A 657 21.62 27.11 5.19
N ASP A 658 22.42 26.09 5.55
CA ASP A 658 23.89 26.12 5.45
C ASP A 658 24.42 25.11 4.41
N ASP A 659 24.29 25.45 3.13
CA ASP A 659 24.76 24.68 1.96
C ASP A 659 26.28 24.82 1.70
N PHE A 660 27.10 24.45 2.69
CA PHE A 660 28.55 24.38 2.52
C PHE A 660 29.09 23.00 2.89
N LEU A 661 29.84 22.39 1.97
CA LEU A 661 30.70 21.24 2.27
C LEU A 661 32.12 21.77 2.47
N ASP A 662 32.60 21.75 3.71
CA ASP A 662 33.98 22.11 4.03
C ASP A 662 34.92 21.06 3.44
N LEU A 663 35.76 21.49 2.48
CA LEU A 663 36.73 20.63 1.81
C LEU A 663 37.76 20.06 2.79
N GLY A 664 38.10 20.77 3.87
CA GLY A 664 38.99 20.26 4.91
C GLY A 664 38.37 19.08 5.65
N VAL A 665 37.09 19.18 6.02
CA VAL A 665 36.34 18.08 6.67
C VAL A 665 36.18 16.90 5.73
N LEU A 666 35.92 17.15 4.45
CA LEU A 666 35.82 16.12 3.42
C LEU A 666 37.15 15.37 3.26
N GLN A 667 38.25 16.11 3.13
CA GLN A 667 39.59 15.53 2.98
C GLN A 667 39.99 14.75 4.23
N ASP A 668 39.78 15.30 5.43
CA ASP A 668 40.03 14.59 6.69
C ASP A 668 39.22 13.28 6.74
N ALA A 669 37.98 13.27 6.28
CA ALA A 669 37.15 12.07 6.23
C ALA A 669 37.74 11.01 5.29
N LEU A 670 38.13 11.40 4.06
CA LEU A 670 38.74 10.49 3.08
C LEU A 670 40.11 9.97 3.55
N GLU A 671 40.97 10.84 4.07
CA GLU A 671 42.28 10.46 4.63
C GLU A 671 42.13 9.51 5.83
N ASN A 672 41.10 9.71 6.65
CA ASN A 672 40.78 8.79 7.73
C ASN A 672 40.37 7.41 7.21
N SER A 673 39.59 7.35 6.12
CA SER A 673 39.18 6.10 5.48
C SER A 673 40.38 5.33 4.90
N LEU A 674 41.44 6.04 4.49
CA LEU A 674 42.70 5.46 4.01
C LEU A 674 43.66 4.95 5.10
N LYS A 675 43.31 5.06 6.40
CA LYS A 675 44.18 4.60 7.50
C LYS A 675 44.42 3.08 7.49
N SER A 676 43.40 2.30 7.11
CA SER A 676 43.50 0.84 7.01
C SER A 676 42.36 0.27 6.17
N ALA A 677 42.54 -0.93 5.63
CA ALA A 677 41.49 -1.61 4.87
C ALA A 677 40.22 -1.86 5.71
N SER A 678 40.34 -2.11 7.01
CA SER A 678 39.17 -2.28 7.89
C SER A 678 38.39 -0.99 8.09
N VAL A 679 39.07 0.17 8.14
CA VAL A 679 38.41 1.46 8.28
C VAL A 679 37.69 1.82 6.98
N LEU A 680 38.34 1.63 5.82
CA LEU A 680 37.70 1.81 4.52
C LEU A 680 36.42 0.96 4.41
N GLN A 681 36.45 -0.28 4.86
CA GLN A 681 35.28 -1.18 4.77
C GLN A 681 34.14 -0.79 5.69
N ALA A 682 34.42 -0.06 6.78
CA ALA A 682 33.41 0.49 7.67
C ALA A 682 32.86 1.83 7.14
N ASP A 683 33.70 2.61 6.46
CA ASP A 683 33.36 3.97 6.00
C ASP A 683 32.75 4.01 4.58
N TRP A 684 32.87 2.93 3.79
CA TRP A 684 32.38 2.84 2.40
C TRP A 684 31.16 1.94 2.23
N SER A 685 30.44 2.12 1.13
CA SER A 685 29.24 1.34 0.79
C SER A 685 29.12 1.09 -0.71
N PRO A 686 28.34 0.07 -1.15
CA PRO A 686 28.13 -0.20 -2.57
C PRO A 686 27.55 0.97 -3.36
N ILE A 687 26.63 1.74 -2.76
CA ILE A 687 26.02 2.90 -3.41
C ILE A 687 27.05 4.03 -3.65
N LEU A 688 28.03 4.19 -2.76
CA LEU A 688 29.14 5.13 -2.96
C LEU A 688 30.05 4.71 -4.11
N CYS A 689 30.32 3.41 -4.24
CA CYS A 689 31.07 2.88 -5.36
C CYS A 689 30.35 3.13 -6.69
N GLU A 690 29.06 2.79 -6.77
CA GLU A 690 28.26 2.98 -7.99
C GLU A 690 28.13 4.45 -8.37
N ALA A 691 27.91 5.33 -7.39
CA ALA A 691 27.88 6.77 -7.63
C ALA A 691 29.23 7.31 -8.14
N ALA A 692 30.35 6.88 -7.53
CA ALA A 692 31.69 7.26 -7.97
C ALA A 692 31.99 6.82 -9.41
N LEU A 693 31.61 5.58 -9.77
CA LEU A 693 31.79 5.03 -11.11
C LEU A 693 30.94 5.76 -12.15
N ALA A 694 29.64 5.93 -11.90
CA ALA A 694 28.75 6.64 -12.81
C ALA A 694 29.22 8.08 -13.03
N THR A 695 29.66 8.75 -11.97
CA THR A 695 30.18 10.12 -12.05
C THR A 695 31.48 10.17 -12.83
N ALA A 696 32.42 9.25 -12.60
CA ALA A 696 33.65 9.17 -13.37
C ALA A 696 33.39 8.82 -14.85
N ALA A 697 32.43 7.93 -15.13
CA ALA A 697 32.02 7.55 -16.48
C ALA A 697 31.53 8.76 -17.28
N VAL A 698 30.59 9.54 -16.71
CA VAL A 698 30.03 10.73 -17.34
C VAL A 698 31.06 11.86 -17.44
N CYS A 699 31.83 12.10 -16.37
CA CYS A 699 32.65 13.30 -16.26
C CYS A 699 34.08 13.17 -16.77
N LEU A 700 34.70 11.99 -16.67
CA LEU A 700 36.16 11.84 -16.79
C LEU A 700 36.61 10.92 -17.93
N LEU A 701 35.77 9.97 -18.37
CA LEU A 701 36.16 8.97 -19.37
C LEU A 701 36.07 9.49 -20.81
N ARG A 702 35.02 10.24 -21.14
CA ARG A 702 34.74 10.71 -22.52
C ARG A 702 34.97 12.19 -22.76
N VAL A 703 35.24 12.98 -21.72
CA VAL A 703 35.49 14.43 -21.88
C VAL A 703 36.99 14.68 -21.90
N ASN A 704 37.47 15.44 -22.90
CA ASN A 704 38.87 15.83 -22.97
C ASN A 704 39.30 16.60 -21.71
N GLN A 705 40.52 16.36 -21.25
CA GLN A 705 41.04 16.92 -20.00
C GLN A 705 40.96 18.46 -19.92
N SER A 706 41.14 19.15 -21.05
CA SER A 706 41.00 20.62 -21.13
C SER A 706 39.59 21.08 -20.75
N HIS A 707 38.57 20.41 -21.27
CA HIS A 707 37.16 20.73 -21.02
C HIS A 707 36.73 20.36 -19.59
N VAL A 708 37.24 19.24 -19.05
CA VAL A 708 37.01 18.88 -17.64
C VAL A 708 37.54 19.97 -16.70
N ARG A 709 38.74 20.49 -16.96
CA ARG A 709 39.33 21.58 -16.16
C ARG A 709 38.58 22.90 -16.28
N GLU A 710 37.94 23.14 -17.43
CA GLU A 710 37.19 24.36 -17.68
C GLU A 710 35.80 24.35 -17.03
N TRP A 711 35.11 23.18 -17.04
CA TRP A 711 33.70 23.10 -16.67
C TRP A 711 33.42 22.50 -15.29
N MET A 712 34.38 21.80 -14.71
CA MET A 712 34.27 21.21 -13.37
C MET A 712 35.19 21.91 -12.37
N ASN A 713 34.85 21.81 -11.09
CA ASN A 713 35.76 22.24 -10.03
C ASN A 713 36.94 21.26 -9.94
N GLY A 714 38.18 21.74 -10.13
CA GLY A 714 39.38 20.90 -10.10
C GLY A 714 39.53 20.07 -8.81
N CYS A 715 39.07 20.59 -7.66
CA CYS A 715 39.07 19.87 -6.39
C CYS A 715 38.07 18.71 -6.42
N ALA A 716 36.88 18.93 -6.97
CA ALA A 716 35.86 17.88 -7.11
C ALA A 716 36.31 16.78 -8.07
N THR A 717 37.00 17.13 -9.16
CA THR A 717 37.61 16.15 -10.07
C THR A 717 38.60 15.24 -9.34
N LEU A 718 39.43 15.79 -8.46
CA LEU A 718 40.37 15.00 -7.65
C LEU A 718 39.65 14.10 -6.64
N ILE A 719 38.63 14.62 -5.96
CA ILE A 719 37.81 13.83 -5.03
C ILE A 719 37.14 12.66 -5.75
N ILE A 720 36.59 12.87 -6.95
CA ILE A 720 36.01 11.79 -7.76
C ILE A 720 37.08 10.73 -8.08
N MET A 721 38.27 11.15 -8.53
CA MET A 721 39.38 10.22 -8.80
C MET A 721 39.81 9.42 -7.57
N GLU A 722 39.90 10.08 -6.40
CA GLU A 722 40.25 9.43 -5.14
C GLU A 722 39.18 8.43 -4.71
N CYS A 723 37.91 8.82 -4.77
CA CYS A 723 36.79 7.94 -4.47
C CYS A 723 36.69 6.73 -5.41
N VAL A 724 37.04 6.86 -6.70
CA VAL A 724 37.13 5.70 -7.62
C VAL A 724 38.26 4.76 -7.21
N ALA A 725 39.44 5.29 -6.87
CA ALA A 725 40.56 4.48 -6.39
C ALA A 725 40.24 3.80 -5.03
N MET A 726 39.53 4.48 -4.14
CA MET A 726 39.02 3.92 -2.89
C MET A 726 37.95 2.85 -3.13
N SER A 727 37.07 3.05 -4.12
CA SER A 727 36.07 2.05 -4.52
C SER A 727 36.73 0.77 -5.04
N PHE A 728 37.82 0.91 -5.81
CA PHE A 728 38.65 -0.23 -6.22
C PHE A 728 39.24 -0.94 -4.99
N ALA A 729 39.82 -0.20 -4.05
CA ALA A 729 40.36 -0.77 -2.82
C ALA A 729 39.30 -1.48 -1.95
N TYR A 730 38.08 -0.93 -1.92
CA TYR A 730 36.93 -1.48 -1.19
C TYR A 730 36.41 -2.78 -1.83
N ALA A 731 36.22 -2.79 -3.14
CA ALA A 731 35.68 -3.93 -3.87
C ALA A 731 36.74 -5.01 -4.22
N ASN A 732 38.01 -4.77 -3.89
CA ASN A 732 39.09 -5.71 -4.20
C ASN A 732 38.84 -7.08 -3.54
N PRO A 733 38.69 -8.15 -4.33
CA PRO A 733 38.31 -9.47 -3.85
C PRO A 733 39.42 -10.06 -2.97
N ARG A 734 39.03 -10.68 -1.85
CA ARG A 734 39.93 -11.30 -0.87
C ARG A 734 40.05 -12.80 -1.07
N THR A 735 39.03 -13.42 -1.66
CA THR A 735 38.97 -14.85 -1.92
C THR A 735 38.79 -15.14 -3.41
N THR A 736 39.20 -16.33 -3.85
CA THR A 736 38.95 -16.79 -5.22
C THR A 736 37.46 -16.99 -5.52
N ALA A 737 36.62 -17.14 -4.49
CA ALA A 737 35.18 -17.23 -4.64
C ALA A 737 34.58 -15.85 -4.96
N GLU A 738 34.92 -14.82 -4.19
CA GLU A 738 34.54 -13.42 -4.45
C GLU A 738 35.00 -12.95 -5.84
N TYR A 739 36.18 -13.38 -6.28
CA TYR A 739 36.72 -13.05 -7.60
C TYR A 739 35.90 -13.64 -8.75
N SER A 740 35.30 -14.82 -8.56
CA SER A 740 34.53 -15.54 -9.60
C SER A 740 33.02 -15.50 -9.38
N ALA A 741 32.53 -14.71 -8.41
CA ALA A 741 31.10 -14.60 -8.12
C ALA A 741 30.42 -13.75 -9.19
N VAL A 742 29.50 -14.38 -9.92
CA VAL A 742 28.68 -13.72 -10.96
C VAL A 742 27.35 -13.26 -10.38
N ASP A 743 26.83 -13.99 -9.39
CA ASP A 743 25.48 -13.77 -8.84
C ASP A 743 25.47 -12.78 -7.66
N GLU A 744 26.65 -12.43 -7.13
CA GLU A 744 26.78 -11.47 -6.03
C GLU A 744 27.09 -10.07 -6.58
N SER A 745 26.33 -9.08 -6.11
CA SER A 745 26.48 -7.66 -6.46
C SER A 745 27.92 -7.11 -6.30
N SER A 746 28.73 -7.73 -5.44
CA SER A 746 30.13 -7.41 -5.16
C SER A 746 31.08 -7.83 -6.30
N GLY A 747 30.88 -9.00 -6.91
CA GLY A 747 31.75 -9.54 -7.95
C GLY A 747 31.63 -8.76 -9.26
N LEU A 748 30.41 -8.52 -9.74
CA LEU A 748 30.14 -7.66 -10.91
C LEU A 748 30.61 -6.21 -10.69
N LEU A 749 30.48 -5.69 -9.46
CA LEU A 749 30.96 -4.35 -9.12
C LEU A 749 32.48 -4.23 -9.24
N TRP A 750 33.24 -5.23 -8.79
CA TRP A 750 34.71 -5.23 -8.93
C TRP A 750 35.17 -5.13 -10.39
N HIS A 751 34.60 -5.96 -11.26
CA HIS A 751 35.00 -6.01 -12.68
C HIS A 751 34.74 -4.67 -13.38
N ARG A 752 33.60 -4.05 -13.08
CA ARG A 752 33.22 -2.71 -13.56
C ARG A 752 34.17 -1.63 -13.06
N ILE A 753 34.54 -1.65 -11.77
CA ILE A 753 35.51 -0.70 -11.21
C ILE A 753 36.89 -0.86 -11.88
N ALA A 754 37.34 -2.10 -12.11
CA ALA A 754 38.61 -2.37 -12.76
C ALA A 754 38.64 -1.82 -14.20
N LEU A 755 37.56 -1.98 -14.96
CA LEU A 755 37.41 -1.41 -16.31
C LEU A 755 37.45 0.13 -16.26
N CYS A 756 36.66 0.75 -15.38
CA CYS A 756 36.66 2.21 -15.18
C CYS A 756 38.07 2.75 -14.84
N CYS A 757 38.77 2.11 -13.89
CA CYS A 757 40.13 2.48 -13.50
C CYS A 757 41.12 2.37 -14.67
N THR A 758 41.02 1.29 -15.46
CA THR A 758 41.86 1.05 -16.63
C THR A 758 41.72 2.20 -17.64
N ILE A 759 40.48 2.60 -17.95
CA ILE A 759 40.21 3.71 -18.87
C ILE A 759 40.70 5.05 -18.29
N LEU A 760 40.50 5.30 -16.98
CA LEU A 760 40.98 6.52 -16.31
C LEU A 760 42.50 6.66 -16.35
N LEU A 761 43.26 5.57 -16.15
CA LEU A 761 44.72 5.58 -16.21
C LEU A 761 45.26 6.07 -17.56
N GLN A 762 44.48 5.90 -18.63
CA GLN A 762 44.81 6.38 -19.97
C GLN A 762 44.34 7.79 -20.25
N ARG A 763 43.12 8.14 -19.80
CA ARG A 763 42.48 9.43 -20.12
C ARG A 763 42.92 10.56 -19.19
N GLN A 764 43.31 10.21 -17.95
CA GLN A 764 43.61 11.15 -16.90
C GLN A 764 44.98 10.83 -16.29
N PRO A 765 46.07 11.45 -16.77
CA PRO A 765 47.44 11.17 -16.29
C PRO A 765 47.60 11.33 -14.77
N HIS A 766 46.84 12.24 -14.16
CA HIS A 766 46.84 12.47 -12.72
C HIS A 766 46.23 11.32 -11.91
N PHE A 767 45.35 10.52 -12.51
CA PHE A 767 44.72 9.38 -11.85
C PHE A 767 45.75 8.31 -11.44
N VAL A 768 46.82 8.12 -12.22
CA VAL A 768 47.92 7.21 -11.87
C VAL A 768 48.49 7.52 -10.49
N ASN A 769 48.71 8.80 -10.19
CA ASN A 769 49.28 9.23 -8.92
C ASN A 769 48.30 9.00 -7.76
N VAL A 770 47.03 9.35 -7.95
CA VAL A 770 45.96 9.12 -6.98
C VAL A 770 45.80 7.61 -6.69
N PHE A 771 45.77 6.80 -7.74
CA PHE A 771 45.65 5.35 -7.64
C PHE A 771 46.86 4.72 -6.91
N ALA A 772 48.07 5.13 -7.26
CA ALA A 772 49.29 4.69 -6.59
C ALA A 772 49.33 5.11 -5.11
N PHE A 773 48.87 6.31 -4.79
CA PHE A 773 48.76 6.80 -3.42
C PHE A 773 47.84 5.91 -2.58
N VAL A 774 46.61 5.64 -3.06
CA VAL A 774 45.64 4.77 -2.38
C VAL A 774 46.19 3.35 -2.20
N CYS A 775 46.79 2.77 -3.25
CA CYS A 775 47.37 1.42 -3.20
C CYS A 775 48.47 1.31 -2.13
N ARG A 776 49.37 2.30 -2.07
CA ARG A 776 50.47 2.33 -1.08
C ARG A 776 49.96 2.57 0.34
N LYS A 777 49.00 3.48 0.53
CA LYS A 777 48.43 3.79 1.84
C LYS A 777 47.75 2.57 2.47
N LEU A 778 47.01 1.82 1.68
CA LEU A 778 46.26 0.65 2.14
C LEU A 778 47.07 -0.65 2.11
N ASN A 779 48.30 -0.64 1.60
CA ASN A 779 49.12 -1.83 1.36
C ASN A 779 48.34 -2.93 0.60
N LEU A 780 47.63 -2.53 -0.46
CA LEU A 780 46.75 -3.43 -1.21
C LEU A 780 47.53 -4.63 -1.75
N LYS A 781 46.95 -5.82 -1.58
CA LYS A 781 47.46 -7.07 -2.16
C LYS A 781 46.43 -7.53 -3.20
N PRO A 782 46.76 -7.50 -4.50
CA PRO A 782 45.84 -7.97 -5.51
C PRO A 782 45.74 -9.49 -5.40
N LEU A 783 44.53 -10.02 -5.55
CA LEU A 783 44.33 -11.45 -5.72
C LEU A 783 44.82 -11.84 -7.12
N LYS A 784 45.71 -12.83 -7.22
CA LYS A 784 46.15 -13.32 -8.54
C LYS A 784 44.98 -14.03 -9.23
N ALA A 785 44.57 -13.49 -10.37
CA ALA A 785 43.60 -14.12 -11.26
C ALA A 785 44.11 -15.51 -11.71
N THR A 786 43.19 -16.49 -11.78
CA THR A 786 43.44 -17.75 -12.50
C THR A 786 42.69 -17.71 -13.82
N ASN A 787 43.40 -17.53 -14.93
CA ASN A 787 42.85 -17.29 -16.28
C ASN A 787 41.79 -18.31 -16.73
N GLY A 788 41.86 -19.57 -16.25
CA GLY A 788 40.90 -20.61 -16.62
C GLY A 788 39.45 -20.32 -16.21
N LYS A 789 39.21 -19.62 -15.09
CA LYS A 789 37.85 -19.29 -14.63
C LYS A 789 37.27 -18.05 -15.31
N LEU A 790 38.08 -17.01 -15.53
CA LEU A 790 37.63 -15.80 -16.24
C LEU A 790 37.24 -16.11 -17.68
N ASN A 791 38.06 -16.91 -18.38
CA ASN A 791 37.75 -17.31 -19.75
C ASN A 791 36.43 -18.09 -19.81
N SER A 792 36.14 -18.95 -18.83
CA SER A 792 34.83 -19.63 -18.77
C SER A 792 33.65 -18.69 -18.52
N LEU A 793 33.86 -17.58 -17.79
CA LEU A 793 32.82 -16.55 -17.58
C LEU A 793 32.58 -15.71 -18.83
N VAL A 794 33.64 -15.40 -19.58
CA VAL A 794 33.55 -14.71 -20.87
C VAL A 794 32.88 -15.61 -21.92
N GLU A 795 33.27 -16.88 -22.02
CA GLU A 795 32.66 -17.87 -22.92
C GLU A 795 31.17 -18.10 -22.61
N ALA A 796 30.79 -18.02 -21.34
CA ALA A 796 29.40 -18.14 -20.90
C ALA A 796 28.60 -16.82 -20.99
N GLY A 797 29.20 -15.72 -21.47
CA GLY A 797 28.51 -14.44 -21.70
C GLY A 797 28.23 -13.62 -20.44
N TRP A 798 28.75 -14.03 -19.28
CA TRP A 798 28.55 -13.33 -18.01
C TRP A 798 29.46 -12.10 -17.84
N LEU A 799 30.56 -12.05 -18.58
CA LEU A 799 31.57 -11.00 -18.48
C LEU A 799 32.07 -10.64 -19.87
N SER A 800 32.26 -9.35 -20.15
CA SER A 800 32.92 -8.93 -21.38
C SER A 800 34.41 -9.28 -21.35
N ALA A 801 35.01 -9.52 -22.53
CA ALA A 801 36.45 -9.72 -22.65
C ALA A 801 37.25 -8.49 -22.13
N ASP A 802 36.71 -7.28 -22.33
CA ASP A 802 37.26 -6.02 -21.82
C ASP A 802 37.32 -6.01 -20.28
N CYS A 803 36.25 -6.42 -19.60
CA CYS A 803 36.18 -6.49 -18.14
C CYS A 803 37.18 -7.51 -17.57
N ALA A 804 37.35 -8.66 -18.22
CA ALA A 804 38.31 -9.69 -17.80
C ALA A 804 39.76 -9.19 -17.97
N SER A 805 40.08 -8.60 -19.13
CA SER A 805 41.41 -8.04 -19.43
C SER A 805 41.78 -6.89 -18.50
N ALA A 806 40.83 -5.99 -18.21
CA ALA A 806 41.03 -4.89 -17.27
C ALA A 806 41.36 -5.39 -15.85
N CYS A 807 40.70 -6.44 -15.37
CA CYS A 807 40.98 -7.02 -14.05
C CYS A 807 42.41 -7.57 -13.95
N GLU A 808 42.87 -8.29 -14.97
CA GLU A 808 44.24 -8.84 -15.03
C GLU A 808 45.29 -7.71 -15.06
N PHE A 809 45.05 -6.68 -15.88
CA PHE A 809 45.90 -5.51 -15.96
C PHE A 809 46.01 -4.79 -14.61
N MET A 810 44.88 -4.51 -13.97
CA MET A 810 44.85 -3.81 -12.69
C MET A 810 45.55 -4.62 -11.58
N CYS A 811 45.38 -5.94 -11.52
CA CYS A 811 46.10 -6.79 -10.57
C CYS A 811 47.63 -6.75 -10.80
N THR A 812 48.05 -6.72 -12.07
CA THR A 812 49.46 -6.60 -12.44
C THR A 812 50.02 -5.23 -12.07
N LEU A 813 49.26 -4.17 -12.33
CA LEU A 813 49.63 -2.80 -12.01
C LEU A 813 49.79 -2.59 -10.49
N VAL A 814 48.84 -3.05 -9.68
CA VAL A 814 48.94 -2.98 -8.21
C VAL A 814 50.16 -3.76 -7.73
N SER A 815 50.46 -4.91 -8.32
CA SER A 815 51.66 -5.69 -8.00
C SER A 815 52.97 -4.97 -8.34
N ALA A 816 52.97 -4.14 -9.38
CA ALA A 816 54.13 -3.35 -9.80
C ALA A 816 54.29 -2.01 -9.03
N LEU A 817 53.18 -1.45 -8.53
CA LEU A 817 53.18 -0.21 -7.73
C LEU A 817 53.62 -0.44 -6.28
N ARG A 818 53.49 -1.68 -5.81
CA ARG A 818 54.04 -2.19 -4.55
C ARG A 818 55.53 -2.48 -4.69
#